data_AF-A0A6G1E284-F1
#
_entry.id   AF-A0A6G1E284-F1
#
_cell.length_a   1.000
_cell.length_b   1.000
_cell.length_c   1.000
_cell.angle_alpha   90.00
_cell.angle_beta   90.00
_cell.angle_gamma   90.00
#
_symmetry.space_group_name_H-M   'P 1'
#
loop_
_entity.id
_entity.type
_entity.pdbx_description
1 polymer ?
#
loop_
_entity_poly.entity_id
_entity_poly.type
_entity_poly.pdbx_seq_one_letter_code
_entity_poly.pdbx_strand_id
1 'polypeptide(L)'
;MSLLRNRRAAAAAAAAGSGEQPVVQAAYNIIPIQDVVMHGDHPSLQVPEVRAAVEALAHASDFPAPPLARVWDPFRADLFDWLGATFGFQPDNVRNQREHLVLLLANAQLRAAAAFPKDHPIDVLHHTVARGIRRKLLKNYTSWCAYLGQKRHFRVPPSGGRDRRRTSTAPGVGPDIRMDLLYTALYLLIWGEAANLRFMPECLCYIFHYMALDLHHVLEQSIDIETGQPAMPAVCGEDAFLIRVVTPIYNVLKNEVDASRNGTKPHSAWRNYDDINEYFWSRRVFKRLGWPLVPSRNFFVEPGKPGRIGKTGFVEQRSFWNVYRSFDRVWVMHILFFQAAMIVAWDGRPPWDSLSIRDIQVRVLSVFITWGGLRFVQAMLDAGTQYSLVSRETTTLAVRMVLKVLVAAGWTIVFSVLYKRMWDQRWRDRRWSFAANTRVLNYLEAAAVFVIPQVLAVALFIIPWIRNFLEKTNWKILYVLTWWFQTRTFVGRGLREGLIDNIKYSMFWVCLLVSKFSFSYFLQIKPMVGPTKVIFKLHDIRRNWFEFMPHTERLAVIILWVPVIIIYLMDIQIWYAVFSSLTGALIGLFSHLGEIRSVEQLRLRFQFFASAMQFNLMPEEHLDTVHGGIRSKFYDAIHRLKLRYGFGRPYRKIEANEVEAKRFALIWNEIIQTFREEDIISDKELELLELPPVVWRIRVVRWPCLLLKNELLLALSQAAELVADDRTHWSRICNNEYRRCAVIEAYDSIRHLLLEIIEERTNEHIIVNQLFLAFDNAIEYGKFTEEYKLTLLPRIHKFVISLVELLLKDKDQIKIVRTLQDLYDLAVHDFPRNKKDFEQLRREGLAPSRPTESELLFQDAIKCPDDDDVSFYKQVRRLHTILTSRDSMDNVPKNPEARRRITFFSNSLFMNMPRAPTVQKMMAFSVLTPYYNEDVLYNKDQLRRENEDGISILFYLQKIYEDDWGNFLERMQREGMVSDDDIWAGKFQDLRLWASYRGQTLARTVRGMMYYYRALKMLAFLDTASEQRPRRRLDRGTSTREVEIYRIRLPGPLKLGEGKPENQNHAIIFTRGSNKVAAVRPSSITSVQLLNQCGKTLPFTEIA
;
A
#
# COMPACT_ATOMS: atom_id res chain seq x y z
N MET A 1 -37.59 36.47 45.94
CA MET A 1 -36.62 35.98 44.92
C MET A 1 -35.14 36.18 45.30
N SER A 2 -34.76 37.09 46.21
CA SER A 2 -33.37 37.19 46.72
C SER A 2 -33.04 36.31 47.94
N LEU A 3 -34.05 35.83 48.68
CA LEU A 3 -33.87 34.98 49.87
C LEU A 3 -33.62 33.48 49.58
N LEU A 4 -33.91 33.00 48.36
CA LEU A 4 -33.66 31.61 47.94
C LEU A 4 -32.22 31.39 47.40
N ARG A 5 -31.52 32.46 47.02
CA ARG A 5 -30.13 32.40 46.54
C ARG A 5 -29.13 32.21 47.70
N ASN A 6 -29.41 32.82 48.86
CA ASN A 6 -28.50 32.75 50.01
C ASN A 6 -28.59 31.42 50.78
N ARG A 7 -29.72 30.70 50.74
CA ARG A 7 -29.81 29.34 51.31
C ARG A 7 -29.05 28.29 50.48
N ARG A 8 -28.94 28.45 49.16
CA ARG A 8 -28.12 27.57 48.31
C ARG A 8 -26.62 27.82 48.47
N ALA A 9 -26.20 29.06 48.70
CA ALA A 9 -24.80 29.38 48.98
C ALA A 9 -24.32 28.85 50.34
N ALA A 10 -25.16 28.92 51.38
CA ALA A 10 -24.84 28.37 52.70
C ALA A 10 -24.81 26.82 52.72
N ALA A 11 -25.71 26.16 51.97
CA ALA A 11 -25.69 24.70 51.83
C ALA A 11 -24.49 24.19 51.02
N ALA A 12 -24.02 24.96 50.02
CA ALA A 12 -22.81 24.63 49.26
C ALA A 12 -21.52 24.82 50.08
N ALA A 13 -21.48 25.81 50.97
CA ALA A 13 -20.34 26.03 51.86
C ALA A 13 -20.25 24.96 52.97
N ALA A 14 -21.37 24.43 53.47
CA ALA A 14 -21.39 23.34 54.45
C ALA A 14 -20.97 21.98 53.87
N ALA A 15 -21.12 21.77 52.55
CA ALA A 15 -20.69 20.54 51.86
C ALA A 15 -19.21 20.54 51.42
N ALA A 16 -18.50 21.68 51.54
CA ALA A 16 -17.09 21.79 51.20
C ALA A 16 -16.13 21.37 52.33
N GLY A 17 -16.68 20.93 53.47
CA GLY A 17 -15.96 20.62 54.70
C GLY A 17 -15.97 19.16 55.11
N SER A 18 -15.96 18.21 54.17
CA SER A 18 -15.54 16.81 54.42
C SER A 18 -15.78 15.98 53.15
N GLY A 19 -14.72 15.62 52.46
CA GLY A 19 -14.79 14.73 51.31
C GLY A 19 -13.63 14.99 50.37
N GLU A 20 -12.54 14.24 50.54
CA GLU A 20 -11.63 13.96 49.45
C GLU A 20 -12.46 13.43 48.28
N GLN A 21 -12.73 14.28 47.29
CA GLN A 21 -13.13 13.79 45.98
C GLN A 21 -11.87 13.19 45.36
N PRO A 22 -11.84 11.88 45.04
CA PRO A 22 -10.74 11.33 44.28
C PRO A 22 -10.76 12.02 42.93
N VAL A 23 -9.71 12.80 42.63
CA VAL A 23 -9.45 13.31 41.29
C VAL A 23 -9.27 12.09 40.40
N VAL A 24 -10.30 11.73 39.64
CA VAL A 24 -10.21 10.67 38.63
C VAL A 24 -9.25 11.17 37.54
N GLN A 25 -7.95 10.88 37.69
CA GLN A 25 -6.93 11.07 36.67
C GLN A 25 -7.15 10.02 35.57
N ALA A 26 -8.01 10.31 34.61
CA ALA A 26 -8.26 9.41 33.48
C ALA A 26 -7.13 9.52 32.43
N ALA A 27 -6.01 8.85 32.65
CA ALA A 27 -4.95 8.73 31.64
C ALA A 27 -5.30 7.61 30.63
N TYR A 28 -5.86 7.97 29.47
CA TYR A 28 -6.23 7.04 28.39
C TYR A 28 -5.08 6.69 27.41
N ASN A 29 -3.84 6.63 27.90
CA ASN A 29 -2.75 5.97 27.18
C ASN A 29 -3.03 4.47 27.16
N ILE A 30 -2.71 3.77 26.06
CA ILE A 30 -2.78 2.29 26.02
C ILE A 30 -1.90 1.69 27.12
N ILE A 31 -0.76 2.35 27.38
CA ILE A 31 0.12 2.04 28.50
C ILE A 31 0.10 3.26 29.44
N PRO A 32 -0.66 3.23 30.56
CA PRO A 32 -0.67 4.31 31.53
C PRO A 32 0.63 4.29 32.36
N ILE A 33 1.76 4.67 31.75
CA ILE A 33 3.11 4.56 32.34
C ILE A 33 3.21 5.28 33.71
N GLN A 34 2.43 6.33 33.93
CA GLN A 34 2.39 7.09 35.20
C GLN A 34 1.76 6.30 36.36
N ASP A 35 0.77 5.45 36.08
CA ASP A 35 0.11 4.58 37.09
C ASP A 35 0.81 3.23 37.22
N VAL A 36 1.48 2.79 36.15
CA VAL A 36 2.22 1.51 36.05
C VAL A 36 3.39 1.42 37.04
N VAL A 37 4.09 2.54 37.28
CA VAL A 37 5.15 2.62 38.31
C VAL A 37 4.58 2.62 39.73
N MET A 38 3.31 3.01 39.91
CA MET A 38 2.65 3.13 41.22
C MET A 38 1.79 1.93 41.62
N HIS A 39 1.22 1.18 40.66
CA HIS A 39 0.15 0.19 40.92
C HIS A 39 0.35 -1.21 40.32
N GLY A 40 1.45 -1.49 39.58
CA GLY A 40 1.92 -2.85 39.26
C GLY A 40 1.05 -3.78 38.39
N ASP A 41 -0.25 -3.53 38.23
CA ASP A 41 -1.23 -4.53 37.77
C ASP A 41 -1.71 -4.36 36.31
N HIS A 42 -1.07 -3.50 35.49
CA HIS A 42 -1.54 -3.29 34.12
C HIS A 42 -1.12 -4.45 33.17
N PRO A 43 -2.02 -5.03 32.35
CA PRO A 43 -1.72 -6.16 31.47
C PRO A 43 -0.54 -5.95 30.51
N SER A 44 -0.24 -4.70 30.15
CA SER A 44 0.90 -4.37 29.29
C SER A 44 2.27 -4.65 29.92
N LEU A 45 2.38 -4.72 31.26
CA LEU A 45 3.62 -5.09 31.98
C LEU A 45 3.90 -6.60 31.97
N GLN A 46 2.95 -7.43 31.54
CA GLN A 46 3.17 -8.86 31.31
C GLN A 46 4.16 -9.09 30.16
N VAL A 47 4.33 -8.10 29.27
CA VAL A 47 5.28 -8.15 28.15
C VAL A 47 6.65 -7.66 28.62
N PRO A 48 7.69 -8.51 28.65
CA PRO A 48 9.00 -8.16 29.22
C PRO A 48 9.70 -7.03 28.45
N GLU A 49 9.49 -6.92 27.13
CA GLU A 49 10.07 -5.84 26.32
C GLU A 49 9.48 -4.46 26.64
N VAL A 50 8.24 -4.40 27.11
CA VAL A 50 7.60 -3.15 27.56
C VAL A 50 8.21 -2.72 28.89
N ARG A 51 8.42 -3.67 29.81
CA ARG A 51 9.10 -3.43 31.10
C ARG A 51 10.52 -2.89 30.88
N ALA A 52 11.28 -3.54 30.01
CA ALA A 52 12.62 -3.13 29.62
C ALA A 52 12.69 -1.68 29.11
N ALA A 53 11.71 -1.28 28.30
CA ALA A 53 11.65 0.08 27.75
C ALA A 53 11.26 1.13 28.80
N VAL A 54 10.34 0.80 29.73
CA VAL A 54 9.93 1.70 30.82
C VAL A 54 11.07 1.89 31.82
N GLU A 55 11.74 0.81 32.24
CA GLU A 55 12.87 0.88 33.17
C GLU A 55 14.04 1.69 32.61
N ALA A 56 14.32 1.55 31.31
CA ALA A 56 15.34 2.34 30.63
C ALA A 56 15.07 3.86 30.62
N LEU A 57 13.82 4.30 30.82
CA LEU A 57 13.41 5.71 30.87
C LEU A 57 13.31 6.26 32.30
N ALA A 58 13.14 5.40 33.31
CA ALA A 58 12.80 5.78 34.69
C ALA A 58 13.95 6.43 35.49
N HIS A 59 15.19 6.41 35.00
CA HIS A 59 16.38 6.83 35.75
C HIS A 59 16.82 8.27 35.42
N ALA A 60 16.10 9.28 35.92
CA ALA A 60 16.47 10.70 35.75
C ALA A 60 17.25 11.32 36.93
N SER A 61 17.53 10.54 37.99
CA SER A 61 18.16 11.02 39.23
C SER A 61 19.56 11.60 39.08
N ASP A 62 20.29 11.18 38.04
CA ASP A 62 21.68 11.58 37.80
C ASP A 62 21.80 12.93 37.03
N PHE A 63 20.68 13.47 36.52
CA PHE A 63 20.69 14.72 35.75
C PHE A 63 20.62 15.96 36.66
N PRO A 64 21.22 17.09 36.25
CA PRO A 64 21.06 18.33 36.99
C PRO A 64 19.59 18.75 37.04
N ALA A 65 19.19 19.41 38.13
CA ALA A 65 17.83 19.91 38.28
C ALA A 65 17.45 20.83 37.09
N PRO A 66 16.26 20.67 36.49
CA PRO A 66 15.85 21.49 35.37
C PRO A 66 15.87 22.98 35.73
N PRO A 67 16.37 23.84 34.83
CA PRO A 67 16.35 25.27 35.04
C PRO A 67 14.90 25.75 35.17
N LEU A 68 14.58 26.50 36.23
CA LEU A 68 13.25 27.09 36.54
C LEU A 68 12.15 26.15 37.07
N ALA A 69 12.41 24.86 37.33
CA ALA A 69 11.42 23.98 37.97
C ALA A 69 11.21 24.36 39.45
N ARG A 70 9.97 24.72 39.84
CA ARG A 70 9.63 25.09 41.23
C ARG A 70 9.61 23.91 42.21
N VAL A 71 9.26 22.71 41.73
CA VAL A 71 9.26 21.44 42.48
C VAL A 71 9.77 20.36 41.53
N TRP A 72 10.89 19.72 41.86
CA TRP A 72 11.48 18.63 41.07
C TRP A 72 11.76 17.44 41.99
N ASP A 73 11.07 16.31 41.74
CA ASP A 73 11.34 15.05 42.43
C ASP A 73 12.15 14.13 41.50
N PRO A 74 13.49 14.05 41.67
CA PRO A 74 14.37 13.26 40.81
C PRO A 74 14.13 11.75 40.89
N PHE A 75 13.43 11.25 41.92
CA PHE A 75 13.12 9.82 42.08
C PHE A 75 11.82 9.39 41.41
N ARG A 76 10.94 10.35 41.09
CA ARG A 76 9.66 10.09 40.41
C ARG A 76 9.63 10.53 38.96
N ALA A 77 10.54 11.41 38.56
CA ALA A 77 10.57 11.96 37.21
C ALA A 77 11.33 11.05 36.24
N ASP A 78 10.78 10.86 35.05
CA ASP A 78 11.45 10.16 33.97
C ASP A 78 12.23 11.13 33.04
N LEU A 79 12.93 10.57 32.06
CA LEU A 79 13.71 11.35 31.10
C LEU A 79 12.87 12.33 30.26
N PHE A 80 11.59 12.01 30.00
CA PHE A 80 10.68 12.90 29.26
C PHE A 80 10.19 14.05 30.13
N ASP A 81 9.89 13.79 31.41
CA ASP A 81 9.52 14.81 32.39
C ASP A 81 10.68 15.81 32.59
N TRP A 82 11.93 15.32 32.60
CA TRP A 82 13.14 16.16 32.68
C TRP A 82 13.32 17.06 31.44
N LEU A 83 13.19 16.49 30.23
CA LEU A 83 13.26 17.26 28.98
C LEU A 83 12.11 18.26 28.86
N GLY A 84 10.91 17.86 29.29
CA GLY A 84 9.71 18.69 29.33
C GLY A 84 9.90 19.92 30.21
N ALA A 85 10.41 19.73 31.42
CA ALA A 85 10.73 20.82 32.35
C ALA A 85 11.88 21.72 31.87
N THR A 86 12.92 21.14 31.25
CA THR A 86 14.10 21.88 30.80
C THR A 86 13.81 22.83 29.63
N PHE A 87 13.05 22.36 28.63
CA PHE A 87 12.78 23.11 27.40
C PHE A 87 11.36 23.69 27.29
N GLY A 88 10.47 23.38 28.23
CA GLY A 88 9.11 23.94 28.24
C GLY A 88 8.17 23.31 27.21
N PHE A 89 8.17 21.98 27.09
CA PHE A 89 7.22 21.24 26.25
C PHE A 89 5.87 21.06 26.96
N GLN A 90 4.79 20.91 26.19
CA GLN A 90 3.45 20.70 26.71
C GLN A 90 3.32 19.35 27.43
N PRO A 91 2.66 19.28 28.60
CA PRO A 91 2.57 18.05 29.39
C PRO A 91 1.88 16.90 28.64
N ASP A 92 0.86 17.21 27.84
CA ASP A 92 0.17 16.22 27.00
C ASP A 92 1.04 15.71 25.85
N ASN A 93 1.91 16.55 25.27
CA ASN A 93 2.86 16.12 24.25
C ASN A 93 3.91 15.18 24.86
N VAL A 94 4.44 15.53 26.04
CA VAL A 94 5.38 14.69 26.82
C VAL A 94 4.77 13.31 27.08
N ARG A 95 3.53 13.24 27.57
CA ARG A 95 2.82 11.97 27.84
C ARG A 95 2.66 11.10 26.59
N ASN A 96 2.27 11.70 25.47
CA ASN A 96 2.05 10.98 24.21
C ASN A 96 3.35 10.48 23.56
N GLN A 97 4.39 11.33 23.51
CA GLN A 97 5.67 10.94 22.91
C GLN A 97 6.41 9.89 23.75
N ARG A 98 6.22 9.91 25.08
CA ARG A 98 6.71 8.88 25.97
C ARG A 98 6.11 7.51 25.65
N GLU A 99 4.79 7.40 25.58
CA GLU A 99 4.12 6.16 25.18
C GLU A 99 4.59 5.70 23.80
N HIS A 100 4.69 6.63 22.85
CA HIS A 100 5.16 6.34 21.50
C HIS A 100 6.56 5.72 21.48
N LEU A 101 7.50 6.27 22.26
CA LEU A 101 8.87 5.76 22.33
C LEU A 101 8.92 4.39 23.02
N VAL A 102 8.16 4.18 24.10
CA VAL A 102 8.09 2.87 24.79
C VAL A 102 7.62 1.79 23.83
N LEU A 103 6.52 2.03 23.09
CA LEU A 103 6.03 1.08 22.08
C LEU A 103 7.04 0.87 20.94
N LEU A 104 7.76 1.92 20.53
CA LEU A 104 8.77 1.83 19.46
C LEU A 104 9.95 0.95 19.91
N LEU A 105 10.42 1.14 21.14
CA LEU A 105 11.51 0.38 21.76
C LEU A 105 11.12 -1.08 21.96
N ALA A 106 9.96 -1.35 22.57
CA ALA A 106 9.46 -2.69 22.80
C ALA A 106 9.32 -3.48 21.49
N ASN A 107 8.69 -2.88 20.47
CA ASN A 107 8.55 -3.52 19.15
C ASN A 107 9.89 -3.72 18.44
N ALA A 108 10.86 -2.83 18.62
CA ALA A 108 12.17 -2.96 18.02
C ALA A 108 13.03 -4.03 18.71
N GLN A 109 12.92 -4.16 20.04
CA GLN A 109 13.53 -5.22 20.83
C GLN A 109 12.96 -6.59 20.45
N LEU A 110 11.64 -6.72 20.41
CA LEU A 110 10.95 -7.96 20.03
C LEU A 110 11.38 -8.46 18.64
N ARG A 111 11.50 -7.56 17.66
CA ARG A 111 11.99 -7.92 16.32
C ARG A 111 13.48 -8.25 16.27
N ALA A 112 14.29 -7.69 17.16
CA ALA A 112 15.73 -7.90 17.21
C ALA A 112 16.15 -9.05 18.15
N ALA A 113 15.20 -9.65 18.88
CA ALA A 113 15.42 -10.70 19.87
C ALA A 113 16.29 -11.86 19.35
N ALA A 114 16.05 -12.31 18.10
CA ALA A 114 16.79 -13.40 17.47
C ALA A 114 18.27 -13.07 17.18
N ALA A 115 18.65 -11.79 17.15
CA ALA A 115 20.02 -11.35 16.90
C ALA A 115 20.83 -11.14 18.19
N PHE A 116 20.22 -11.29 19.37
CA PHE A 116 20.90 -11.14 20.64
C PHE A 116 21.54 -12.45 21.11
N PRO A 117 22.65 -12.38 21.88
CA PRO A 117 23.18 -13.54 22.58
C PRO A 117 22.12 -14.19 23.47
N LYS A 118 22.09 -15.53 23.55
CA LYS A 118 21.08 -16.29 24.32
C LYS A 118 21.05 -15.93 25.81
N ASP A 119 22.13 -15.38 26.35
CA ASP A 119 22.28 -15.02 27.77
C ASP A 119 21.79 -13.60 28.10
N HIS A 120 21.26 -12.85 27.13
CA HIS A 120 20.79 -11.49 27.38
C HIS A 120 19.41 -11.49 28.08
N PRO A 121 19.25 -10.81 29.23
CA PRO A 121 17.97 -10.73 29.93
C PRO A 121 16.92 -10.00 29.08
N ILE A 122 15.73 -10.61 28.91
CA ILE A 122 14.65 -10.06 28.07
C ILE A 122 14.09 -8.76 28.67
N ASP A 123 14.18 -8.62 30.00
CA ASP A 123 13.73 -7.45 30.77
C ASP A 123 14.67 -6.24 30.69
N VAL A 124 15.82 -6.32 30.00
CA VAL A 124 16.74 -5.18 29.84
C VAL A 124 16.73 -4.69 28.39
N LEU A 125 16.76 -3.37 28.19
CA LEU A 125 16.80 -2.80 26.84
C LEU A 125 18.20 -2.98 26.22
N HIS A 126 18.29 -3.63 25.06
CA HIS A 126 19.58 -3.82 24.40
C HIS A 126 20.07 -2.53 23.70
N HIS A 127 21.34 -2.16 23.91
CA HIS A 127 21.94 -0.91 23.39
C HIS A 127 21.86 -0.73 21.86
N THR A 128 21.90 -1.83 21.07
CA THR A 128 21.76 -1.74 19.61
C THR A 128 20.38 -1.28 19.16
N VAL A 129 19.33 -1.53 19.96
CA VAL A 129 17.95 -1.15 19.66
C VAL A 129 17.81 0.37 19.78
N ALA A 130 18.19 0.94 20.93
CA ALA A 130 18.19 2.39 21.15
C ALA A 130 19.04 3.12 20.10
N ARG A 131 20.25 2.60 19.84
CA ARG A 131 21.14 3.15 18.81
C ARG A 131 20.56 3.07 17.41
N GLY A 132 19.88 1.96 17.08
CA GLY A 132 19.22 1.73 15.81
C GLY A 132 18.10 2.73 15.56
N ILE A 133 17.24 2.95 16.57
CA ILE A 133 16.16 3.93 16.53
C ILE A 133 16.70 5.35 16.34
N ARG A 134 17.69 5.75 17.16
CA ARG A 134 18.30 7.07 17.04
C ARG A 134 18.91 7.30 15.65
N ARG A 135 19.69 6.34 15.15
CA ARG A 135 20.30 6.42 13.80
C ARG A 135 19.24 6.55 12.71
N LYS A 136 18.09 5.89 12.87
CA LYS A 136 16.97 5.95 11.90
C LYS A 136 16.28 7.31 11.95
N LEU A 137 15.93 7.81 13.13
CA LEU A 137 15.25 9.10 13.31
C LEU A 137 16.15 10.28 12.92
N LEU A 138 17.41 10.29 13.38
CA LEU A 138 18.35 11.38 13.13
C LEU A 138 19.11 11.23 11.80
N LYS A 139 18.74 10.27 10.93
CA LYS A 139 19.40 10.07 9.63
C LYS A 139 19.39 11.37 8.80
N ASN A 140 18.25 12.03 8.73
CA ASN A 140 18.09 13.28 7.98
C ASN A 140 18.91 14.42 8.58
N TYR A 141 18.94 14.52 9.92
CA TYR A 141 19.80 15.49 10.60
C TYR A 141 21.29 15.22 10.31
N THR A 142 21.72 13.96 10.35
CA THR A 142 23.13 13.62 10.08
C THR A 142 23.55 13.89 8.64
N SER A 143 22.65 13.67 7.66
CA SER A 143 22.90 14.00 6.25
C SER A 143 22.87 15.51 6.02
N TRP A 144 21.95 16.24 6.67
CA TRP A 144 21.88 17.71 6.64
C TRP A 144 23.14 18.36 7.22
N CYS A 145 23.62 17.93 8.40
CA CYS A 145 24.88 18.40 8.96
C CYS A 145 26.08 18.06 8.07
N ALA A 146 26.14 16.85 7.51
CA ALA A 146 27.21 16.45 6.60
C ALA A 146 27.21 17.28 5.30
N TYR A 147 26.02 17.62 4.79
CA TYR A 147 25.86 18.51 3.64
C TYR A 147 26.32 19.92 3.97
N LEU A 148 25.83 20.50 5.06
CA LEU A 148 26.27 21.81 5.51
C LEU A 148 27.71 21.79 6.05
N GLY A 149 28.36 20.64 6.18
CA GLY A 149 29.69 20.47 6.76
C GLY A 149 29.81 21.06 8.17
N GLN A 150 28.75 20.90 8.97
CA GLN A 150 28.71 21.25 10.38
C GLN A 150 29.03 20.04 11.25
N LYS A 151 29.63 20.29 12.42
CA LYS A 151 29.82 19.24 13.43
C LYS A 151 28.46 18.82 13.99
N ARG A 152 28.35 17.55 14.36
CA ARG A 152 27.14 17.00 14.98
C ARG A 152 27.23 17.21 16.48
N HIS A 153 26.19 17.75 17.10
CA HIS A 153 26.16 18.03 18.55
C HIS A 153 25.67 16.86 19.42
N PHE A 154 25.70 15.62 18.93
CA PHE A 154 25.48 14.43 19.77
C PHE A 154 26.75 13.58 19.87
N ARG A 155 27.10 13.13 21.09
CA ARG A 155 28.22 12.20 21.32
C ARG A 155 27.89 10.82 20.75
N VAL A 156 28.83 10.24 20.01
CA VAL A 156 28.81 8.82 19.62
C VAL A 156 29.89 8.15 20.47
N PRO A 157 29.57 7.15 21.31
CA PRO A 157 30.62 6.32 21.90
C PRO A 157 31.41 5.68 20.75
N PRO A 158 32.75 5.84 20.69
CA PRO A 158 33.54 5.31 19.58
C PRO A 158 33.34 3.80 19.49
N SER A 159 32.75 3.33 18.39
CA SER A 159 32.65 1.90 18.11
C SER A 159 33.95 1.45 17.47
N GLY A 160 34.85 0.92 18.30
CA GLY A 160 36.08 0.25 17.88
C GLY A 160 37.17 1.19 17.36
N GLY A 161 38.21 1.44 18.16
CA GLY A 161 39.41 2.14 17.68
C GLY A 161 40.32 2.68 18.78
N ARG A 162 41.29 1.87 19.19
CA ARG A 162 42.67 2.13 19.66
C ARG A 162 43.10 3.30 20.56
N ASP A 163 42.28 4.27 20.95
CA ASP A 163 42.73 5.33 21.88
C ASP A 163 42.17 5.16 23.30
N ARG A 164 42.73 4.17 24.01
CA ARG A 164 42.74 4.14 25.48
C ARG A 164 43.87 5.04 25.97
N ARG A 165 43.67 6.37 25.97
CA ARG A 165 44.42 7.27 26.85
C ARG A 165 43.71 8.62 26.93
N ARG A 166 43.38 8.99 28.17
CA ARG A 166 42.72 10.23 28.63
C ARG A 166 41.19 10.24 28.54
N THR A 167 40.57 9.47 29.41
CA THR A 167 39.61 9.99 30.41
C THR A 167 39.35 8.89 31.42
N SER A 168 39.65 9.18 32.68
CA SER A 168 39.43 8.31 33.83
C SER A 168 37.93 8.25 34.13
N THR A 169 37.24 7.30 33.52
CA THR A 169 35.92 6.84 33.97
C THR A 169 36.02 5.34 34.24
N ALA A 170 35.45 4.91 35.37
CA ALA A 170 35.60 3.59 35.98
C ALA A 170 35.41 2.41 35.00
N PRO A 171 36.13 1.29 35.19
CA PRO A 171 35.99 0.10 34.36
C PRO A 171 34.66 -0.61 34.68
N GLY A 172 33.66 -0.48 33.82
CA GLY A 172 32.37 -1.17 33.99
C GLY A 172 31.16 -0.50 33.35
N VAL A 173 31.24 0.78 32.97
CA VAL A 173 30.11 1.48 32.35
C VAL A 173 29.98 1.05 30.88
N GLY A 174 28.94 0.25 30.59
CA GLY A 174 28.58 -0.16 29.23
C GLY A 174 28.25 1.03 28.31
N PRO A 175 28.05 0.81 27.00
CA PRO A 175 27.69 1.88 26.07
C PRO A 175 26.45 2.65 26.54
N ASP A 176 26.53 3.99 26.64
CA ASP A 176 25.46 4.85 27.16
C ASP A 176 24.18 4.80 26.31
N ILE A 177 23.29 3.87 26.65
CA ILE A 177 21.92 3.75 26.10
C ILE A 177 21.15 5.05 26.39
N ARG A 178 21.40 5.66 27.55
CA ARG A 178 20.75 6.86 28.05
C ARG A 178 20.88 8.06 27.11
N MET A 179 22.08 8.33 26.60
CA MET A 179 22.29 9.43 25.65
C MET A 179 21.59 9.16 24.32
N ASP A 180 21.59 7.89 23.87
CA ASP A 180 20.88 7.52 22.65
C ASP A 180 19.35 7.74 22.80
N LEU A 181 18.79 7.46 23.97
CA LEU A 181 17.38 7.73 24.31
C LEU A 181 17.10 9.23 24.47
N LEU A 182 17.99 9.99 25.11
CA LEU A 182 17.82 11.43 25.34
C LEU A 182 17.69 12.23 24.05
N TYR A 183 18.60 12.03 23.09
CA TYR A 183 18.51 12.68 21.77
C TYR A 183 17.30 12.21 20.97
N THR A 184 16.87 10.95 21.18
CA THR A 184 15.67 10.41 20.53
C THR A 184 14.41 11.06 21.08
N ALA A 185 14.29 11.15 22.41
CA ALA A 185 13.18 11.79 23.10
C ALA A 185 13.08 13.28 22.76
N LEU A 186 14.21 14.01 22.76
CA LEU A 186 14.25 15.42 22.36
C LEU A 186 13.72 15.63 20.94
N TYR A 187 14.13 14.79 19.99
CA TYR A 187 13.63 14.88 18.61
C TYR A 187 12.13 14.60 18.52
N LEU A 188 11.62 13.61 19.26
CA LEU A 188 10.19 13.27 19.28
C LEU A 188 9.35 14.38 19.91
N LEU A 189 9.83 15.03 20.97
CA LEU A 189 9.17 16.18 21.60
C LEU A 189 9.08 17.38 20.65
N ILE A 190 10.19 17.73 19.98
CA ILE A 190 10.25 18.75 18.93
C ILE A 190 9.26 18.42 17.82
N TRP A 191 9.27 17.17 17.34
CA TRP A 191 8.36 16.72 16.28
C TRP A 191 6.89 16.79 16.72
N GLY A 192 6.61 16.43 17.96
CA GLY A 192 5.29 16.45 18.58
C GLY A 192 4.64 17.83 18.52
N GLU A 193 5.35 18.87 18.93
CA GLU A 193 4.83 20.25 18.98
C GLU A 193 5.06 21.07 17.70
N ALA A 194 5.86 20.58 16.74
CA ALA A 194 6.18 21.30 15.51
C ALA A 194 4.97 21.68 14.62
N ALA A 195 3.81 21.02 14.78
CA ALA A 195 2.59 21.26 14.00
C ALA A 195 2.86 21.41 12.48
N ASN A 196 2.59 22.58 11.89
CA ASN A 196 2.81 22.85 10.45
C ASN A 196 4.29 22.85 10.04
N LEU A 197 5.23 23.02 10.96
CA LEU A 197 6.66 22.99 10.65
C LEU A 197 7.14 21.58 10.26
N ARG A 198 6.32 20.54 10.46
CA ARG A 198 6.61 19.17 10.00
C ARG A 198 6.78 19.06 8.48
N PHE A 199 6.21 19.98 7.70
CA PHE A 199 6.40 20.06 6.25
C PHE A 199 7.75 20.67 5.85
N MET A 200 8.54 21.13 6.82
CA MET A 200 9.85 21.75 6.62
C MET A 200 10.93 20.94 7.38
N PRO A 201 11.30 19.74 6.91
CA PRO A 201 12.20 18.85 7.66
C PRO A 201 13.59 19.44 7.92
N GLU A 202 14.10 20.31 7.07
CA GLU A 202 15.39 20.99 7.26
C GLU A 202 15.28 22.11 8.31
N CYS A 203 14.11 22.75 8.44
CA CYS A 203 13.81 23.62 9.57
C CYS A 203 13.80 22.84 10.89
N LEU A 204 13.23 21.63 10.92
CA LEU A 204 13.29 20.76 12.10
C LEU A 204 14.73 20.33 12.44
N CYS A 205 15.55 20.03 11.42
CA CYS A 205 16.97 19.74 11.61
C CYS A 205 17.73 20.92 12.23
N TYR A 206 17.38 22.15 11.82
CA TYR A 206 17.94 23.38 12.37
C TYR A 206 17.55 23.59 13.84
N ILE A 207 16.27 23.42 14.19
CA ILE A 207 15.77 23.52 15.57
C ILE A 207 16.45 22.45 16.45
N PHE A 208 16.48 21.20 15.99
CA PHE A 208 17.15 20.10 16.70
C PHE A 208 18.66 20.35 16.87
N HIS A 209 19.33 20.95 15.88
CA HIS A 209 20.77 21.23 15.96
C HIS A 209 21.14 22.10 17.17
N TYR A 210 20.38 23.17 17.37
CA TYR A 210 20.62 24.11 18.47
C TYR A 210 20.05 23.61 19.79
N MET A 211 18.87 22.99 19.82
CA MET A 211 18.37 22.40 21.07
C MET A 211 19.25 21.25 21.56
N ALA A 212 19.87 20.49 20.67
CA ALA A 212 20.86 19.47 21.05
C ALA A 212 22.17 20.11 21.58
N LEU A 213 22.55 21.29 21.08
CA LEU A 213 23.67 22.06 21.61
C LEU A 213 23.35 22.61 23.00
N ASP A 214 22.16 23.21 23.18
CA ASP A 214 21.68 23.70 24.48
C ASP A 214 21.60 22.55 25.49
N LEU A 215 21.07 21.39 25.07
CA LEU A 215 21.05 20.17 25.89
C LEU A 215 22.47 19.76 26.33
N HIS A 216 23.45 19.85 25.42
CA HIS A 216 24.84 19.51 25.74
C HIS A 216 25.40 20.44 26.82
N HIS A 217 25.16 21.74 26.70
CA HIS A 217 25.58 22.74 27.67
C HIS A 217 24.94 22.54 29.05
N VAL A 218 23.64 22.22 29.08
CA VAL A 218 22.91 21.92 30.33
C VAL A 218 23.48 20.67 31.01
N LEU A 219 23.76 19.60 30.25
CA LEU A 219 24.34 18.36 30.79
C LEU A 219 25.77 18.54 31.31
N GLU A 220 26.57 19.40 30.68
CA GLU A 220 27.94 19.71 31.13
C GLU A 220 27.99 20.77 32.24
N GLN A 221 26.84 21.35 32.62
CA GLN A 221 26.77 22.50 33.53
C GLN A 221 27.74 23.61 33.10
N SER A 222 27.87 23.83 31.78
CA SER A 222 28.82 24.81 31.27
C SER A 222 28.44 26.20 31.76
N ILE A 223 29.40 26.96 32.25
CA ILE A 223 29.16 28.34 32.70
C ILE A 223 29.11 29.22 31.46
N ASP A 224 28.02 29.98 31.33
CA ASP A 224 27.90 30.98 30.28
C ASP A 224 28.88 32.14 30.56
N ILE A 225 29.72 32.42 29.57
CA ILE A 225 30.83 33.39 29.67
C ILE A 225 30.27 34.82 29.87
N GLU A 226 29.07 35.11 29.36
CA GLU A 226 28.47 36.44 29.44
C GLU A 226 27.75 36.69 30.78
N THR A 227 27.18 35.66 31.39
CA THR A 227 26.35 35.80 32.60
C THR A 227 26.98 35.26 33.88
N GLY A 228 28.03 34.42 33.78
CA GLY A 228 28.68 33.78 34.93
C GLY A 228 27.81 32.75 35.66
N GLN A 229 26.64 32.43 35.13
CA GLN A 229 25.70 31.44 35.65
C GLN A 229 25.75 30.15 34.82
N PRO A 230 25.22 29.01 35.32
CA PRO A 230 25.04 27.81 34.51
C PRO A 230 24.26 28.15 33.24
N ALA A 231 24.72 27.66 32.10
CA ALA A 231 24.13 27.93 30.80
C ALA A 231 22.64 27.55 30.78
N MET A 232 21.78 28.56 30.65
CA MET A 232 20.35 28.39 30.51
C MET A 232 20.01 28.04 29.05
N PRO A 233 19.10 27.07 28.81
CA PRO A 233 18.66 26.80 27.45
C PRO A 233 17.94 28.04 26.90
N ALA A 234 18.14 28.33 25.61
CA ALA A 234 17.54 29.51 24.97
C ALA A 234 16.00 29.46 24.97
N VAL A 235 15.44 28.26 25.12
CA VAL A 235 14.01 27.96 25.25
C VAL A 235 13.80 27.38 26.63
N CYS A 236 13.15 28.13 27.52
CA CYS A 236 12.87 27.71 28.90
C CYS A 236 11.62 28.42 29.44
N GLY A 237 10.88 27.76 30.34
CA GLY A 237 9.59 28.20 30.90
C GLY A 237 8.38 27.40 30.38
N GLU A 238 7.19 27.62 30.96
CA GLU A 238 5.96 26.91 30.54
C GLU A 238 5.59 27.22 29.08
N ASP A 239 5.31 26.18 28.29
CA ASP A 239 4.99 26.24 26.85
C ASP A 239 6.01 27.03 26.00
N ALA A 240 7.25 27.18 26.48
CA ALA A 240 8.25 28.05 25.87
C ALA A 240 8.63 27.60 24.44
N PHE A 241 8.65 26.30 24.16
CA PHE A 241 8.96 25.80 22.83
C PHE A 241 7.91 26.22 21.80
N LEU A 242 6.63 26.05 22.12
CA LEU A 242 5.53 26.45 21.24
C LEU A 242 5.55 27.97 20.99
N ILE A 243 5.72 28.76 22.03
CA ILE A 243 5.62 30.23 21.96
C ILE A 243 6.86 30.87 21.32
N ARG A 244 8.07 30.45 21.70
CA ARG A 244 9.33 31.09 21.28
C ARG A 244 9.91 30.50 20.00
N VAL A 245 9.64 29.24 19.66
CA VAL A 245 10.21 28.57 18.48
C VAL A 245 9.17 28.36 17.39
N VAL A 246 8.05 27.71 17.71
CA VAL A 246 7.07 27.29 16.69
C VAL A 246 6.25 28.46 16.17
N THR A 247 5.70 29.27 17.08
CA THR A 247 4.78 30.37 16.75
C THR A 247 5.38 31.44 15.82
N PRO A 248 6.63 31.91 16.01
CA PRO A 248 7.22 32.90 15.12
C PRO A 248 7.37 32.40 13.68
N ILE A 249 7.79 31.14 13.50
CA ILE A 249 7.95 30.54 12.16
C ILE A 249 6.58 30.26 11.53
N TYR A 250 5.60 29.81 12.33
CA TYR A 250 4.22 29.64 11.87
C TYR A 250 3.61 30.97 11.40
N ASN A 251 3.85 32.09 12.09
CA ASN A 251 3.35 33.40 11.68
C ASN A 251 3.90 33.83 10.31
N VAL A 252 5.17 33.51 10.01
CA VAL A 252 5.73 33.74 8.66
C VAL A 252 4.96 32.95 7.61
N LEU A 253 4.69 31.66 7.87
CA LEU A 253 3.90 30.82 6.96
C LEU A 253 2.48 31.35 6.77
N LYS A 254 1.81 31.70 7.87
CA LYS A 254 0.45 32.26 7.87
C LYS A 254 0.38 33.52 7.02
N ASN A 255 1.31 34.46 7.23
CA ASN A 255 1.36 35.71 6.49
C ASN A 255 1.62 35.50 4.99
N GLU A 256 2.45 34.52 4.62
CA GLU A 256 2.70 34.14 3.22
C GLU A 256 1.46 33.51 2.55
N VAL A 257 0.76 32.62 3.26
CA VAL A 257 -0.50 32.02 2.78
C VAL A 257 -1.57 33.09 2.61
N ASP A 258 -1.73 33.98 3.59
CA ASP A 258 -2.70 35.09 3.50
C ASP A 258 -2.34 36.05 2.35
N ALA A 259 -1.03 36.28 2.11
CA ALA A 259 -0.57 37.05 0.96
C ALA A 259 -0.85 36.38 -0.39
N SER A 260 -0.98 35.05 -0.45
CA SER A 260 -1.25 34.28 -1.68
C SER A 260 -2.68 34.49 -2.22
N ARG A 261 -3.63 34.93 -1.38
CA ARG A 261 -5.06 35.05 -1.70
C ARG A 261 -5.63 33.76 -2.31
N ASN A 262 -5.48 32.63 -1.60
CA ASN A 262 -5.89 31.29 -2.06
C ASN A 262 -5.37 30.97 -3.48
N GLY A 263 -4.07 31.16 -3.72
CA GLY A 263 -3.44 30.78 -4.99
C GLY A 263 -3.68 31.71 -6.18
N THR A 264 -4.47 32.78 -6.04
CA THR A 264 -4.77 33.71 -7.15
C THR A 264 -3.58 34.60 -7.55
N LYS A 265 -2.63 34.86 -6.65
CA LYS A 265 -1.43 35.63 -6.98
C LYS A 265 -0.38 34.80 -7.73
N PRO A 266 0.42 35.43 -8.62
CA PRO A 266 1.49 34.72 -9.32
C PRO A 266 2.49 34.11 -8.33
N HIS A 267 2.89 32.85 -8.58
CA HIS A 267 3.80 32.11 -7.69
C HIS A 267 5.14 32.82 -7.44
N SER A 268 5.56 33.76 -8.30
CA SER A 268 6.77 34.56 -8.08
C SER A 268 6.66 35.56 -6.93
N ALA A 269 5.44 35.95 -6.53
CA ALA A 269 5.20 37.03 -5.54
C ALA A 269 5.13 36.55 -4.08
N TRP A 270 4.89 35.25 -3.85
CA TRP A 270 4.71 34.65 -2.53
C TRP A 270 5.53 33.38 -2.37
N ARG A 271 5.81 32.96 -1.13
CA ARG A 271 6.63 31.77 -0.83
C ARG A 271 5.75 30.65 -0.27
N ASN A 272 5.88 29.44 -0.81
CA ASN A 272 5.28 28.25 -0.21
C ASN A 272 6.18 27.68 0.92
N TYR A 273 5.68 26.71 1.67
CA TYR A 273 6.45 26.02 2.71
C TYR A 273 7.76 25.41 2.15
N ASP A 274 7.75 24.90 0.93
CA ASP A 274 8.96 24.39 0.23
C ASP A 274 10.00 25.50 0.02
N ASP A 275 9.57 26.69 -0.47
CA ASP A 275 10.46 27.84 -0.68
C ASP A 275 11.09 28.33 0.64
N ILE A 276 10.34 28.25 1.74
CA ILE A 276 10.84 28.64 3.07
C ILE A 276 11.79 27.55 3.60
N ASN A 277 11.50 26.28 3.32
CA ASN A 277 12.35 25.16 3.72
C ASN A 277 13.70 25.16 2.99
N GLU A 278 13.74 25.58 1.71
CA GLU A 278 14.97 25.76 0.94
C GLU A 278 15.97 26.72 1.61
N TYR A 279 15.48 27.70 2.38
CA TYR A 279 16.33 28.61 3.13
C TYR A 279 17.30 27.84 4.06
N PHE A 280 16.85 26.72 4.63
CA PHE A 280 17.61 25.85 5.53
C PHE A 280 18.60 24.93 4.82
N TRP A 281 18.71 24.98 3.49
CA TRP A 281 19.74 24.24 2.74
C TRP A 281 21.09 24.96 2.71
N SER A 282 21.18 26.15 3.28
CA SER A 282 22.39 26.98 3.21
C SER A 282 23.01 27.20 4.57
N ARG A 283 24.35 27.27 4.63
CA ARG A 283 25.10 27.67 5.83
C ARG A 283 24.74 29.09 6.31
N ARG A 284 24.04 29.86 5.48
CA ARG A 284 23.59 31.23 5.77
C ARG A 284 22.66 31.30 6.97
N VAL A 285 21.87 30.26 7.23
CA VAL A 285 20.90 30.25 8.34
C VAL A 285 21.59 30.43 9.70
N PHE A 286 22.72 29.76 9.93
CA PHE A 286 23.49 29.88 11.18
C PHE A 286 24.00 31.30 11.45
N LYS A 287 24.30 32.08 10.39
CA LYS A 287 24.82 33.45 10.54
C LYS A 287 23.72 34.52 10.59
N ARG A 288 22.59 34.29 9.91
CA ARG A 288 21.57 35.33 9.66
C ARG A 288 20.27 35.14 10.44
N LEU A 289 19.85 33.90 10.67
CA LEU A 289 18.68 33.62 11.51
C LEU A 289 19.11 33.67 12.98
N GLY A 290 20.21 32.98 13.31
CA GLY A 290 20.74 32.90 14.68
C GLY A 290 19.86 32.09 15.62
N TRP A 291 20.40 31.74 16.79
CA TRP A 291 19.69 31.08 17.89
C TRP A 291 20.05 31.79 19.19
N PRO A 292 19.08 32.25 20.01
CA PRO A 292 17.62 32.18 19.86
C PRO A 292 17.05 32.97 18.67
N LEU A 293 15.78 32.70 18.32
CA LEU A 293 15.08 33.38 17.22
C LEU A 293 14.76 34.84 17.59
N VAL A 294 15.33 35.79 16.84
CA VAL A 294 15.08 37.22 17.05
C VAL A 294 14.14 37.77 15.96
N PRO A 295 12.99 38.38 16.32
CA PRO A 295 12.00 38.89 15.35
C PRO A 295 12.51 39.98 14.40
N SER A 296 13.59 40.69 14.74
CA SER A 296 14.17 41.76 13.92
C SER A 296 14.97 41.28 12.70
N ARG A 297 15.17 39.96 12.54
CA ARG A 297 15.91 39.40 11.40
C ARG A 297 15.07 39.37 10.12
N ASN A 298 15.72 39.53 8.97
CA ASN A 298 15.09 39.57 7.63
C ASN A 298 14.18 38.36 7.29
N PHE A 299 14.33 37.23 7.99
CA PHE A 299 13.48 36.05 7.80
C PHE A 299 12.04 36.28 8.26
N PHE A 300 11.82 37.08 9.30
CA PHE A 300 10.51 37.37 9.90
C PHE A 300 9.81 38.60 9.28
N VAL A 301 10.44 39.24 8.29
CA VAL A 301 9.86 40.40 7.59
C VAL A 301 8.66 39.97 6.73
N GLU A 302 7.54 40.67 6.91
CA GLU A 302 6.27 40.38 6.24
C GLU A 302 6.30 40.61 4.72
N PRO A 303 5.43 39.91 3.97
CA PRO A 303 5.27 40.10 2.53
C PRO A 303 4.90 41.56 2.19
N GLY A 304 5.66 42.18 1.29
CA GLY A 304 5.45 43.56 0.82
C GLY A 304 6.37 44.61 1.45
N LYS A 305 7.13 44.27 2.50
CA LYS A 305 8.09 45.18 3.14
C LYS A 305 9.51 45.06 2.54
N PRO A 306 10.28 46.17 2.48
CA PRO A 306 11.65 46.15 1.99
C PRO A 306 12.54 45.30 2.92
N GLY A 307 13.47 44.54 2.34
CA GLY A 307 14.37 43.64 3.09
C GLY A 307 13.86 42.19 3.27
N ARG A 308 12.68 41.85 2.75
CA ARG A 308 12.16 40.47 2.69
C ARG A 308 13.09 39.55 1.90
N ILE A 309 13.31 38.34 2.42
CA ILE A 309 14.04 37.29 1.73
C ILE A 309 13.17 36.71 0.60
N GLY A 310 13.62 36.84 -0.65
CA GLY A 310 12.98 36.25 -1.82
C GLY A 310 13.20 34.73 -1.93
N LYS A 311 12.70 34.13 -3.02
CA LYS A 311 12.90 32.69 -3.30
C LYS A 311 14.38 32.39 -3.58
N THR A 312 14.86 31.26 -3.07
CA THR A 312 16.29 30.91 -3.12
C THR A 312 16.65 29.92 -4.22
N GLY A 313 15.75 29.01 -4.59
CA GLY A 313 16.01 27.96 -5.58
C GLY A 313 15.31 28.20 -6.91
N PHE A 314 13.98 28.17 -6.92
CA PHE A 314 13.18 28.22 -8.15
C PHE A 314 12.14 29.35 -8.13
N VAL A 315 12.05 30.08 -9.24
CA VAL A 315 10.98 31.06 -9.48
C VAL A 315 10.29 30.68 -10.78
N GLU A 316 9.02 30.29 -10.69
CA GLU A 316 8.21 30.07 -11.88
C GLU A 316 7.63 31.40 -12.36
N GLN A 317 8.03 31.84 -13.55
CA GLN A 317 7.41 32.96 -14.26
C GLN A 317 6.51 32.41 -15.35
N ARG A 318 5.19 32.56 -15.28
CA ARG A 318 4.27 32.03 -16.30
C ARG A 318 4.56 32.70 -17.67
N SER A 319 5.14 31.94 -18.61
CA SER A 319 5.50 32.40 -19.95
C SER A 319 5.51 31.22 -20.92
N PHE A 320 5.10 31.45 -22.18
CA PHE A 320 5.17 30.43 -23.25
C PHE A 320 6.61 29.90 -23.44
N TRP A 321 7.61 30.78 -23.32
CA TRP A 321 9.02 30.42 -23.44
C TRP A 321 9.51 29.44 -22.37
N ASN A 322 8.79 29.31 -21.25
CA ASN A 322 9.12 28.29 -20.26
C ASN A 322 8.89 26.87 -20.76
N VAL A 323 7.93 26.65 -21.68
CA VAL A 323 7.71 25.33 -22.28
C VAL A 323 8.95 24.91 -23.07
N TYR A 324 9.48 25.83 -23.88
CA TYR A 324 10.70 25.58 -24.64
C TYR A 324 11.91 25.35 -23.71
N ARG A 325 12.07 26.19 -22.66
CA ARG A 325 13.14 26.06 -21.67
C ARG A 325 13.10 24.71 -20.92
N SER A 326 11.91 24.27 -20.55
CA SER A 326 11.72 23.07 -19.72
C SER A 326 11.92 21.76 -20.50
N PHE A 327 11.64 21.78 -21.81
CA PHE A 327 11.77 20.62 -22.70
C PHE A 327 12.87 20.81 -23.76
N ASP A 328 13.93 21.55 -23.42
CA ASP A 328 15.04 21.92 -24.32
C ASP A 328 15.62 20.72 -25.08
N ARG A 329 15.84 19.60 -24.39
CA ARG A 329 16.44 18.39 -24.98
C ARG A 329 15.57 17.78 -26.06
N VAL A 330 14.25 17.80 -25.88
CA VAL A 330 13.30 17.28 -26.85
C VAL A 330 13.35 18.14 -28.11
N TRP A 331 13.29 19.47 -27.96
CA TRP A 331 13.38 20.40 -29.09
C TRP A 331 14.70 20.29 -29.85
N VAL A 332 15.82 20.26 -29.13
CA VAL A 332 17.15 20.09 -29.74
C VAL A 332 17.22 18.79 -30.52
N MET A 333 16.79 17.67 -29.94
CA MET A 333 16.79 16.38 -30.62
C MET A 333 15.96 16.40 -31.92
N HIS A 334 14.75 16.96 -31.89
CA HIS A 334 13.87 17.03 -33.06
C HIS A 334 14.46 17.91 -34.17
N ILE A 335 14.95 19.11 -33.84
CA ILE A 335 15.49 20.04 -34.82
C ILE A 335 16.76 19.48 -35.47
N LEU A 336 17.68 18.92 -34.67
CA LEU A 336 18.93 18.36 -35.17
C LEU A 336 18.71 17.13 -36.05
N PHE A 337 17.81 16.23 -35.64
CA PHE A 337 17.47 15.07 -36.45
C PHE A 337 16.79 15.49 -37.76
N PHE A 338 15.82 16.40 -37.71
CA PHE A 338 15.13 16.89 -38.89
C PHE A 338 16.13 17.49 -39.91
N GLN A 339 17.05 18.34 -39.45
CA GLN A 339 18.11 18.89 -40.30
C GLN A 339 19.00 17.80 -40.91
N ALA A 340 19.48 16.85 -40.10
CA ALA A 340 20.34 15.77 -40.59
C ALA A 340 19.61 14.89 -41.62
N ALA A 341 18.38 14.49 -41.31
CA ALA A 341 17.53 13.69 -42.17
C ALA A 341 17.22 14.39 -43.51
N MET A 342 16.91 15.69 -43.48
CA MET A 342 16.68 16.51 -44.68
C MET A 342 17.90 16.54 -45.59
N ILE A 343 19.10 16.73 -45.03
CA ILE A 343 20.35 16.79 -45.80
C ILE A 343 20.64 15.45 -46.48
N VAL A 344 20.47 14.33 -45.76
CA VAL A 344 20.71 12.99 -46.30
C VAL A 344 19.66 12.62 -47.34
N ALA A 345 18.38 12.90 -47.06
CA ALA A 345 17.28 12.61 -47.98
C ALA A 345 17.38 13.42 -49.30
N TRP A 346 18.07 14.57 -49.28
CA TRP A 346 18.25 15.43 -50.45
C TRP A 346 18.95 14.74 -51.63
N ASP A 347 19.73 13.69 -51.42
CA ASP A 347 20.40 12.96 -52.49
C ASP A 347 19.47 11.98 -53.23
N GLY A 348 18.38 11.52 -52.57
CA GLY A 348 17.38 10.60 -53.12
C GLY A 348 17.74 9.11 -53.04
N ARG A 349 19.00 8.77 -52.74
CA ARG A 349 19.50 7.41 -52.48
C ARG A 349 19.13 6.93 -51.07
N PRO A 350 19.26 5.62 -50.76
CA PRO A 350 19.17 5.16 -49.37
C PRO A 350 20.26 5.82 -48.51
N PRO A 351 20.02 5.99 -47.19
CA PRO A 351 20.85 6.82 -46.33
C PRO A 351 22.31 6.35 -46.24
N TRP A 352 22.56 5.04 -46.29
CA TRP A 352 23.89 4.44 -46.23
C TRP A 352 24.76 4.83 -47.43
N ASP A 353 24.16 4.88 -48.63
CA ASP A 353 24.85 5.25 -49.87
C ASP A 353 25.10 6.75 -49.94
N SER A 354 24.14 7.57 -49.51
CA SER A 354 24.32 9.03 -49.44
C SER A 354 25.39 9.43 -48.43
N LEU A 355 25.50 8.73 -47.31
CA LEU A 355 26.53 8.98 -46.29
C LEU A 355 27.93 8.51 -46.72
N SER A 356 28.07 7.73 -47.79
CA SER A 356 29.39 7.41 -48.37
C SER A 356 30.01 8.62 -49.09
N ILE A 357 29.19 9.58 -49.51
CA ILE A 357 29.61 10.76 -50.28
C ILE A 357 30.14 11.84 -49.33
N ARG A 358 31.40 12.24 -49.51
CA ARG A 358 32.09 13.23 -48.66
C ARG A 358 31.39 14.60 -48.63
N ASP A 359 30.87 15.06 -49.77
CA ASP A 359 30.13 16.33 -49.83
C ASP A 359 28.89 16.31 -48.92
N ILE A 360 28.20 15.17 -48.80
CA ILE A 360 27.03 15.01 -47.93
C ILE A 360 27.48 14.91 -46.47
N GLN A 361 28.52 14.14 -46.16
CA GLN A 361 29.10 14.07 -44.81
C GLN A 361 29.42 15.46 -44.25
N VAL A 362 30.08 16.31 -45.04
CA VAL A 362 30.42 17.67 -44.61
C VAL A 362 29.19 18.56 -44.50
N ARG A 363 28.16 18.40 -45.35
CA ARG A 363 26.88 19.12 -45.17
C ARG A 363 26.19 18.73 -43.85
N VAL A 364 26.21 17.45 -43.48
CA VAL A 364 25.63 16.98 -42.21
C VAL A 364 26.34 17.59 -41.00
N LEU A 365 27.64 17.91 -41.09
CA LEU A 365 28.37 18.58 -40.00
C LEU A 365 27.79 19.96 -39.63
N SER A 366 26.98 20.58 -40.49
CA SER A 366 26.25 21.83 -40.17
C SER A 366 25.31 21.70 -38.95
N VAL A 367 24.96 20.48 -38.55
CA VAL A 367 24.18 20.18 -37.34
C VAL A 367 24.86 20.68 -36.07
N PHE A 368 26.20 20.75 -36.01
CA PHE A 368 26.89 21.30 -34.84
C PHE A 368 26.74 22.83 -34.73
N ILE A 369 26.57 23.54 -35.85
CA ILE A 369 26.30 24.99 -35.84
C ILE A 369 24.92 25.24 -35.24
N THR A 370 23.90 24.49 -35.70
CA THR A 370 22.55 24.62 -35.17
C THR A 370 22.46 24.15 -33.73
N TRP A 371 23.21 23.12 -33.33
CA TRP A 371 23.30 22.71 -31.92
C TRP A 371 23.90 23.81 -31.03
N GLY A 372 24.98 24.45 -31.47
CA GLY A 372 25.55 25.62 -30.79
C GLY A 372 24.54 26.77 -30.68
N GLY A 373 23.84 27.09 -31.77
CA GLY A 373 22.81 28.13 -31.80
C GLY A 373 21.65 27.84 -30.85
N LEU A 374 21.15 26.61 -30.80
CA LEU A 374 20.09 26.21 -29.87
C LEU A 374 20.55 26.26 -28.41
N ARG A 375 21.82 25.92 -28.13
CA ARG A 375 22.43 26.10 -26.79
C ARG A 375 22.53 27.57 -26.40
N PHE A 376 22.80 28.46 -27.36
CA PHE A 376 22.82 29.91 -27.12
C PHE A 376 21.42 30.44 -26.79
N VAL A 377 20.41 30.06 -27.58
CA VAL A 377 18.99 30.41 -27.29
C VAL A 377 18.58 29.90 -25.92
N GLN A 378 18.92 28.65 -25.58
CA GLN A 378 18.68 28.08 -24.26
C GLN A 378 19.33 28.91 -23.14
N ALA A 379 20.61 29.28 -23.28
CA ALA A 379 21.33 30.06 -22.29
C ALA A 379 20.72 31.46 -22.10
N MET A 380 20.25 32.09 -23.18
CA MET A 380 19.55 33.37 -23.13
C MET A 380 18.19 33.26 -22.41
N LEU A 381 17.42 32.20 -22.70
CA LEU A 381 16.15 31.93 -22.03
C LEU A 381 16.33 31.61 -20.54
N ASP A 382 17.37 30.86 -20.18
CA ASP A 382 17.71 30.62 -18.77
C ASP A 382 18.03 31.94 -18.06
N ALA A 383 18.84 32.81 -18.66
CA ALA A 383 19.16 34.12 -18.08
C ALA A 383 17.92 35.03 -17.97
N GLY A 384 17.08 35.08 -18.99
CA GLY A 384 15.88 35.93 -19.05
C GLY A 384 14.74 35.48 -18.15
N THR A 385 14.58 34.19 -17.88
CA THR A 385 13.50 33.67 -17.01
C THR A 385 13.93 33.59 -15.54
N GLN A 386 15.22 33.39 -15.27
CA GLN A 386 15.76 33.21 -13.92
C GLN A 386 16.46 34.46 -13.35
N TYR A 387 16.40 35.61 -14.02
CA TYR A 387 17.04 36.83 -13.51
C TYR A 387 16.58 37.20 -12.09
N SER A 388 15.33 36.89 -11.73
CA SER A 388 14.76 37.15 -10.41
C SER A 388 15.43 36.35 -9.27
N LEU A 389 16.16 35.28 -9.58
CA LEU A 389 16.99 34.54 -8.62
C LEU A 389 18.34 35.21 -8.38
N VAL A 390 18.73 36.17 -9.22
CA VAL A 390 19.95 36.95 -9.05
C VAL A 390 19.68 38.03 -8.02
N SER A 391 20.22 37.81 -6.83
CA SER A 391 20.27 38.78 -5.75
C SER A 391 21.73 39.14 -5.48
N ARG A 392 21.95 40.13 -4.62
CA ARG A 392 23.29 40.47 -4.10
C ARG A 392 24.02 39.28 -3.48
N GLU A 393 23.32 38.17 -3.22
CA GLU A 393 23.80 36.97 -2.52
C GLU A 393 24.00 35.74 -3.42
N THR A 394 23.56 35.79 -4.67
CA THR A 394 23.67 34.70 -5.66
C THR A 394 24.54 35.12 -6.84
N THR A 395 25.57 35.93 -6.59
CA THR A 395 26.50 36.43 -7.62
C THR A 395 27.17 35.30 -8.41
N THR A 396 27.46 34.15 -7.78
CA THR A 396 28.02 32.98 -8.47
C THR A 396 27.04 32.37 -9.47
N LEU A 397 25.73 32.46 -9.23
CA LEU A 397 24.71 32.04 -10.19
C LEU A 397 24.66 32.98 -11.39
N ALA A 398 24.73 34.29 -11.13
CA ALA A 398 24.78 35.30 -12.19
C ALA A 398 26.01 35.11 -13.09
N VAL A 399 27.19 34.90 -12.49
CA VAL A 399 28.44 34.60 -13.23
C VAL A 399 28.28 33.33 -14.07
N ARG A 400 27.66 32.28 -13.51
CA ARG A 400 27.40 31.04 -14.25
C ARG A 400 26.46 31.25 -15.45
N MET A 401 25.42 32.06 -15.29
CA MET A 401 24.47 32.38 -16.38
C MET A 401 25.18 33.11 -17.52
N VAL A 402 25.95 34.15 -17.21
CA VAL A 402 26.72 34.90 -18.21
C VAL A 402 27.74 34.01 -18.92
N LEU A 403 28.49 33.20 -18.16
CA LEU A 403 29.51 32.32 -18.74
C LEU A 403 28.90 31.26 -19.67
N LYS A 404 27.70 30.74 -19.36
CA LYS A 404 26.97 29.84 -20.27
C LYS A 404 26.62 30.49 -21.60
N VAL A 405 26.16 31.74 -21.57
CA VAL A 405 25.83 32.51 -22.80
C VAL A 405 27.07 32.72 -23.64
N LEU A 406 28.18 33.17 -23.03
CA LEU A 406 29.45 33.40 -23.73
C LEU A 406 30.02 32.12 -24.35
N VAL A 407 30.03 31.02 -23.59
CA VAL A 407 30.54 29.73 -24.09
C VAL A 407 29.67 29.20 -25.23
N ALA A 408 28.35 29.31 -25.13
CA ALA A 408 27.45 28.88 -26.21
C ALA A 408 27.61 29.74 -27.48
N ALA A 409 27.76 31.05 -27.34
CA ALA A 409 28.06 31.94 -28.46
C ALA A 409 29.42 31.60 -29.11
N GLY A 410 30.45 31.38 -28.28
CA GLY A 410 31.78 30.99 -28.73
C GLY A 410 31.78 29.72 -29.58
N TRP A 411 31.10 28.66 -29.14
CA TRP A 411 30.98 27.42 -29.91
C TRP A 411 30.26 27.61 -31.25
N THR A 412 29.18 28.41 -31.30
CA THR A 412 28.47 28.71 -32.56
C THR A 412 29.38 29.43 -33.56
N ILE A 413 30.19 30.39 -33.09
CA ILE A 413 31.15 31.12 -33.93
C ILE A 413 32.26 30.19 -34.41
N VAL A 414 32.84 29.39 -33.52
CA VAL A 414 33.90 28.42 -33.86
C VAL A 414 33.42 27.46 -34.94
N PHE A 415 32.25 26.83 -34.77
CA PHE A 415 31.72 25.91 -35.79
C PHE A 415 31.42 26.64 -37.11
N SER A 416 30.86 27.84 -37.08
CA SER A 416 30.57 28.61 -38.30
C SER A 416 31.85 28.96 -39.08
N VAL A 417 32.90 29.41 -38.39
CA VAL A 417 34.19 29.77 -39.00
C VAL A 417 34.89 28.54 -39.56
N LEU A 418 34.96 27.45 -38.80
CA LEU A 418 35.58 26.21 -39.27
C LEU A 418 34.80 25.61 -40.44
N TYR A 419 33.47 25.66 -40.42
CA TYR A 419 32.61 25.20 -41.51
C TYR A 419 32.83 25.99 -42.80
N LYS A 420 32.87 27.33 -42.70
CA LYS A 420 33.19 28.20 -43.83
C LYS A 420 34.57 27.89 -44.40
N ARG A 421 35.59 27.73 -43.55
CA ARG A 421 36.96 27.41 -43.97
C ARG A 421 37.06 26.06 -44.72
N MET A 422 36.31 25.05 -44.31
CA MET A 422 36.26 23.76 -45.01
C MET A 422 35.77 23.93 -46.46
N TRP A 423 34.67 24.65 -46.59
CA TRP A 423 34.01 24.89 -47.87
C TRP A 423 34.81 25.83 -48.80
N ASP A 424 35.39 26.91 -48.26
CA ASP A 424 36.28 27.81 -49.00
C ASP A 424 37.51 27.07 -49.56
N GLN A 425 38.03 26.07 -48.85
CA GLN A 425 39.12 25.22 -49.34
C GLN A 425 38.63 24.24 -50.42
N ARG A 426 37.46 23.61 -50.22
CA ARG A 426 36.84 22.69 -51.18
C ARG A 426 36.48 23.36 -52.51
N TRP A 427 36.04 24.62 -52.48
CA TRP A 427 35.75 25.41 -53.68
C TRP A 427 37.00 25.85 -54.41
N ARG A 428 38.05 26.27 -53.67
CA ARG A 428 39.37 26.60 -54.26
C ARG A 428 40.01 25.40 -54.94
N ASP A 429 40.02 24.24 -54.28
CA ASP A 429 40.74 23.06 -54.78
C ASP A 429 39.91 22.23 -55.78
N ARG A 430 38.62 22.56 -55.98
CA ARG A 430 37.63 21.82 -56.81
C ARG A 430 37.45 20.33 -56.49
N ARG A 431 38.22 19.76 -55.55
CA ARG A 431 38.15 18.39 -55.02
C ARG A 431 38.45 18.35 -53.52
N TRP A 432 38.22 17.21 -52.87
CA TRP A 432 38.67 16.96 -51.48
C TRP A 432 40.18 16.68 -51.44
N SER A 433 40.98 17.75 -51.46
CA SER A 433 42.44 17.68 -51.33
C SER A 433 42.87 17.25 -49.92
N PHE A 434 44.15 16.89 -49.76
CA PHE A 434 44.72 16.61 -48.44
C PHE A 434 44.49 17.79 -47.47
N ALA A 435 44.72 19.02 -47.92
CA ALA A 435 44.48 20.23 -47.15
C ALA A 435 43.00 20.40 -46.74
N ALA A 436 42.06 20.11 -47.65
CA ALA A 436 40.62 20.14 -47.34
C ALA A 436 40.26 19.08 -46.27
N ASN A 437 40.81 17.88 -46.36
CA ASN A 437 40.59 16.82 -45.37
C ASN A 437 41.21 17.16 -44.00
N THR A 438 42.37 17.82 -43.95
CA THR A 438 42.93 18.33 -42.69
C THR A 438 41.99 19.34 -42.03
N ARG A 439 41.34 20.22 -42.79
CA ARG A 439 40.33 21.16 -42.23
C ARG A 439 39.09 20.45 -41.70
N VAL A 440 38.68 19.35 -42.34
CA VAL A 440 37.61 18.48 -41.83
C VAL A 440 38.01 17.82 -40.51
N LEU A 441 39.25 17.32 -40.40
CA LEU A 441 39.77 16.77 -39.14
C LEU A 441 39.78 17.80 -38.01
N ASN A 442 40.25 19.03 -38.26
CA ASN A 442 40.22 20.11 -37.27
C ASN A 442 38.79 20.43 -36.80
N TYR A 443 37.79 20.35 -37.70
CA TYR A 443 36.39 20.50 -37.33
C TYR A 443 35.91 19.34 -36.45
N LEU A 444 36.28 18.11 -36.79
CA LEU A 444 35.92 16.92 -36.02
C LEU A 444 36.56 16.91 -34.63
N GLU A 445 37.80 17.41 -34.49
CA GLU A 445 38.45 17.60 -33.19
C GLU A 445 37.69 18.61 -32.31
N ALA A 446 37.30 19.76 -32.88
CA ALA A 446 36.46 20.74 -32.19
C ALA A 446 35.09 20.15 -31.80
N ALA A 447 34.48 19.38 -32.69
CA ALA A 447 33.22 18.69 -32.42
C ALA A 447 33.36 17.64 -31.31
N ALA A 448 34.47 16.89 -31.26
CA ALA A 448 34.76 15.94 -30.20
C ALA A 448 34.82 16.64 -28.84
N VAL A 449 35.57 17.76 -28.73
CA VAL A 449 35.64 18.56 -27.49
C VAL A 449 34.26 19.05 -27.04
N PHE A 450 33.43 19.50 -27.97
CA PHE A 450 32.07 19.96 -27.68
C PHE A 450 31.13 18.84 -27.17
N VAL A 451 31.32 17.61 -27.67
CA VAL A 451 30.48 16.44 -27.35
C VAL A 451 30.89 15.74 -26.05
N ILE A 452 32.16 15.82 -25.65
CA ILE A 452 32.70 15.18 -24.42
C ILE A 452 31.79 15.37 -23.20
N PRO A 453 31.30 16.58 -22.86
CA PRO A 453 30.45 16.75 -21.69
C PRO A 453 29.11 15.99 -21.77
N GLN A 454 28.55 15.83 -22.97
CA GLN A 454 27.30 15.09 -23.18
C GLN A 454 27.55 13.59 -23.10
N VAL A 455 28.64 13.10 -23.70
CA VAL A 455 29.05 11.69 -23.59
C VAL A 455 29.33 11.32 -22.15
N LEU A 456 30.02 12.19 -21.40
CA LEU A 456 30.23 12.00 -19.97
C LEU A 456 28.90 11.97 -19.21
N ALA A 457 27.95 12.85 -19.54
CA ALA A 457 26.63 12.86 -18.92
C ALA A 457 25.83 11.56 -19.20
N VAL A 458 25.94 11.01 -20.41
CA VAL A 458 25.34 9.72 -20.80
C VAL A 458 26.05 8.56 -20.10
N ALA A 459 27.37 8.53 -20.05
CA ALA A 459 28.13 7.51 -19.33
C ALA A 459 27.79 7.50 -17.83
N LEU A 460 27.68 8.68 -17.21
CA LEU A 460 27.26 8.82 -15.81
C LEU A 460 25.75 8.55 -15.61
N PHE A 461 24.94 8.55 -16.66
CA PHE A 461 23.54 8.10 -16.61
C PHE A 461 23.45 6.57 -16.67
N ILE A 462 24.21 5.94 -17.56
CA ILE A 462 24.28 4.47 -17.73
C ILE A 462 24.94 3.78 -16.53
N ILE A 463 25.84 4.47 -15.82
CA ILE A 463 26.52 3.96 -14.62
C ILE A 463 26.05 4.75 -13.38
N PRO A 464 24.90 4.39 -12.77
CA PRO A 464 24.26 5.20 -11.74
C PRO A 464 25.09 5.23 -10.44
N TRP A 465 25.92 4.20 -10.16
CA TRP A 465 26.72 4.17 -8.94
C TRP A 465 27.76 5.30 -8.91
N ILE A 466 28.38 5.65 -10.04
CA ILE A 466 29.42 6.70 -10.10
C ILE A 466 28.75 8.03 -9.85
N ARG A 467 27.61 8.25 -10.50
CA ARG A 467 26.86 9.50 -10.34
C ARG A 467 26.25 9.63 -8.95
N ASN A 468 25.71 8.56 -8.37
CA ASN A 468 25.24 8.54 -6.98
C ASN A 468 26.39 8.82 -6.00
N PHE A 469 27.60 8.30 -6.28
CA PHE A 469 28.79 8.62 -5.49
C PHE A 469 29.16 10.10 -5.62
N LEU A 470 29.22 10.65 -6.83
CA LEU A 470 29.53 12.07 -7.07
C LEU A 470 28.50 13.00 -6.41
N GLU A 471 27.21 12.69 -6.51
CA GLU A 471 26.12 13.50 -5.92
C GLU A 471 26.10 13.44 -4.37
N LYS A 472 26.48 12.30 -3.78
CA LYS A 472 26.58 12.13 -2.32
C LYS A 472 27.85 12.74 -1.72
N THR A 473 28.91 12.84 -2.51
CA THR A 473 30.22 13.30 -2.03
C THR A 473 30.23 14.81 -1.87
N ASN A 474 30.55 15.29 -0.66
CA ASN A 474 30.61 16.72 -0.34
C ASN A 474 32.03 17.30 -0.45
N TRP A 475 32.90 16.68 -1.26
CA TRP A 475 34.28 17.14 -1.43
C TRP A 475 34.32 18.44 -2.24
N LYS A 476 35.04 19.44 -1.71
CA LYS A 476 35.13 20.78 -2.32
C LYS A 476 35.69 20.74 -3.75
N ILE A 477 36.65 19.86 -4.02
CA ILE A 477 37.28 19.71 -5.34
C ILE A 477 36.28 19.21 -6.39
N LEU A 478 35.53 18.16 -6.07
CA LEU A 478 34.48 17.63 -6.94
C LEU A 478 33.36 18.65 -7.18
N TYR A 479 33.04 19.49 -6.19
CA TYR A 479 32.09 20.58 -6.36
C TYR A 479 32.56 21.62 -7.38
N VAL A 480 33.82 22.05 -7.34
CA VAL A 480 34.37 23.01 -8.33
C VAL A 480 34.29 22.43 -9.75
N LEU A 481 34.60 21.14 -9.92
CA LEU A 481 34.50 20.45 -11.21
C LEU A 481 33.04 20.29 -11.69
N THR A 482 32.09 20.08 -10.78
CA THR A 482 30.67 19.88 -11.11
C THR A 482 29.86 21.17 -11.15
N TRP A 483 30.39 22.29 -10.66
CA TRP A 483 29.70 23.58 -10.58
C TRP A 483 29.16 24.05 -11.93
N TRP A 484 29.87 23.73 -13.02
CA TRP A 484 29.44 24.03 -14.39
C TRP A 484 28.17 23.26 -14.80
N PHE A 485 28.04 22.01 -14.37
CA PHE A 485 27.00 21.07 -14.83
C PHE A 485 25.83 20.87 -13.85
N GLN A 486 26.04 21.07 -12.55
CA GLN A 486 25.06 20.76 -11.50
C GLN A 486 24.80 21.96 -10.58
N THR A 487 23.54 22.17 -10.19
CA THR A 487 23.17 23.05 -9.08
C THR A 487 23.15 22.24 -7.79
N ARG A 488 23.56 22.86 -6.68
CA ARG A 488 23.69 22.17 -5.40
C ARG A 488 22.32 22.09 -4.71
N THR A 489 21.58 21.02 -4.94
CA THR A 489 20.32 20.73 -4.23
C THR A 489 20.57 19.76 -3.09
N PHE A 490 19.88 19.95 -1.96
CA PHE A 490 19.92 19.01 -0.83
C PHE A 490 18.96 17.85 -1.05
N VAL A 491 17.73 18.15 -1.47
CA VAL A 491 16.68 17.16 -1.78
C VAL A 491 16.97 16.45 -3.11
N GLY A 492 16.65 15.15 -3.18
CA GLY A 492 16.78 14.34 -4.39
C GLY A 492 18.15 13.67 -4.61
N ARG A 493 19.11 13.86 -3.71
CA ARG A 493 20.50 13.37 -3.87
C ARG A 493 20.61 11.85 -3.81
N GLY A 494 21.18 11.26 -4.85
CA GLY A 494 21.47 9.82 -4.87
C GLY A 494 20.23 8.93 -4.83
N LEU A 495 19.08 9.47 -5.27
CA LEU A 495 17.81 8.75 -5.43
C LEU A 495 17.67 8.11 -6.83
N ARG A 496 18.78 7.94 -7.56
CA ARG A 496 18.73 7.30 -8.89
C ARG A 496 18.45 5.81 -8.72
N GLU A 497 17.63 5.30 -9.63
CA GLU A 497 17.24 3.88 -9.69
C GLU A 497 18.44 2.96 -9.96
N GLY A 498 18.23 1.66 -9.77
CA GLY A 498 19.26 0.63 -9.96
C GLY A 498 19.73 0.52 -11.42
N LEU A 499 20.84 -0.17 -11.64
CA LEU A 499 21.40 -0.38 -13.00
C LEU A 499 20.39 -1.07 -13.94
N ILE A 500 19.71 -2.11 -13.44
CA ILE A 500 18.76 -2.90 -14.23
C ILE A 500 17.57 -2.05 -14.69
N ASP A 501 17.02 -1.22 -13.80
CA ASP A 501 15.86 -0.38 -14.12
C ASP A 501 16.24 0.74 -15.11
N ASN A 502 17.44 1.31 -14.95
CA ASN A 502 17.99 2.25 -15.93
C ASN A 502 18.20 1.60 -17.30
N ILE A 503 18.67 0.35 -17.36
CA ILE A 503 18.83 -0.39 -18.62
C ILE A 503 17.46 -0.62 -19.26
N LYS A 504 16.45 -1.08 -18.51
CA LYS A 504 15.08 -1.26 -19.00
C LYS A 504 14.50 0.05 -19.56
N TYR A 505 14.62 1.13 -18.79
CA TYR A 505 14.17 2.46 -19.21
C TYR A 505 14.90 2.94 -20.47
N SER A 506 16.21 2.73 -20.54
CA SER A 506 17.01 3.11 -21.71
C SER A 506 16.61 2.32 -22.95
N MET A 507 16.41 1.00 -22.83
CA MET A 507 15.96 0.16 -23.94
C MET A 507 14.58 0.59 -24.46
N PHE A 508 13.64 0.91 -23.56
CA PHE A 508 12.33 1.45 -23.95
C PHE A 508 12.45 2.68 -24.86
N TRP A 509 13.22 3.68 -24.43
CA TRP A 509 13.39 4.91 -25.20
C TRP A 509 14.21 4.70 -26.49
N VAL A 510 15.22 3.85 -26.48
CA VAL A 510 16.01 3.53 -27.68
C VAL A 510 15.11 2.89 -28.74
N CYS A 511 14.31 1.87 -28.39
CA CYS A 511 13.39 1.24 -29.33
C CYS A 511 12.36 2.24 -29.89
N LEU A 512 11.75 3.04 -29.02
CA LEU A 512 10.78 4.08 -29.40
C LEU A 512 11.39 5.09 -30.37
N LEU A 513 12.56 5.65 -30.04
CA LEU A 513 13.22 6.67 -30.86
C LEU A 513 13.70 6.11 -32.19
N VAL A 514 14.22 4.87 -32.22
CA VAL A 514 14.64 4.21 -33.47
C VAL A 514 13.45 4.02 -34.40
N SER A 515 12.31 3.52 -33.89
CA SER A 515 11.08 3.37 -34.68
C SER A 515 10.57 4.72 -35.18
N LYS A 516 10.50 5.73 -34.30
CA LYS A 516 10.07 7.09 -34.64
C LYS A 516 10.93 7.70 -35.74
N PHE A 517 12.25 7.73 -35.56
CA PHE A 517 13.15 8.34 -36.53
C PHE A 517 13.22 7.60 -37.87
N SER A 518 13.09 6.28 -37.85
CA SER A 518 12.99 5.49 -39.07
C SER A 518 11.71 5.83 -39.84
N PHE A 519 10.57 5.90 -39.14
CA PHE A 519 9.29 6.30 -39.71
C PHE A 519 9.35 7.73 -40.29
N SER A 520 9.85 8.70 -39.52
CA SER A 520 9.97 10.08 -39.97
C SER A 520 10.89 10.21 -41.20
N TYR A 521 12.00 9.46 -41.26
CA TYR A 521 12.91 9.53 -42.40
C TYR A 521 12.28 8.95 -43.68
N PHE A 522 11.79 7.70 -43.62
CA PHE A 522 11.33 7.00 -44.81
C PHE A 522 9.96 7.45 -45.32
N LEU A 523 9.03 7.79 -44.42
CA LEU A 523 7.64 8.08 -44.78
C LEU A 523 7.27 9.57 -44.74
N GLN A 524 7.96 10.41 -43.98
CA GLN A 524 7.66 11.85 -43.92
C GLN A 524 8.68 12.66 -44.74
N ILE A 525 9.96 12.55 -44.44
CA ILE A 525 11.00 13.45 -44.98
C ILE A 525 11.39 13.10 -46.42
N LYS A 526 11.75 11.83 -46.67
CA LYS A 526 12.23 11.40 -48.01
C LYS A 526 11.21 11.63 -49.13
N PRO A 527 9.91 11.32 -48.97
CA PRO A 527 8.92 11.53 -50.03
C PRO A 527 8.73 13.00 -50.39
N MET A 528 8.89 13.92 -49.44
CA MET A 528 8.70 15.36 -49.66
C MET A 528 9.85 16.02 -50.42
N VAL A 529 11.04 15.43 -50.42
CA VAL A 529 12.19 15.96 -51.18
C VAL A 529 11.93 15.95 -52.68
N GLY A 530 11.26 14.92 -53.21
CA GLY A 530 10.94 14.81 -54.64
C GLY A 530 10.12 15.99 -55.16
N PRO A 531 8.90 16.22 -54.63
CA PRO A 531 8.07 17.38 -54.96
C PRO A 531 8.81 18.71 -54.73
N THR A 532 9.56 18.83 -53.63
CA THR A 532 10.33 20.06 -53.34
C THR A 532 11.36 20.37 -54.42
N LYS A 533 12.08 19.37 -54.93
CA LYS A 533 13.02 19.55 -56.04
C LYS A 533 12.32 19.91 -57.35
N VAL A 534 11.12 19.39 -57.60
CA VAL A 534 10.31 19.74 -58.78
C VAL A 534 9.88 21.19 -58.71
N ILE A 535 9.36 21.64 -57.57
CA ILE A 535 8.95 23.04 -57.36
C ILE A 535 10.15 23.99 -57.53
N PHE A 536 11.31 23.67 -56.95
CA PHE A 536 12.50 24.52 -57.12
C PHE A 536 13.08 24.54 -58.54
N LYS A 537 12.77 23.55 -59.39
CA LYS A 537 13.16 23.54 -60.80
C LYS A 537 12.24 24.35 -61.70
N LEU A 538 11.05 24.75 -61.22
CA LEU A 538 10.18 25.67 -61.94
C LEU A 538 10.83 27.06 -61.91
N HIS A 539 11.47 27.45 -63.01
CA HIS A 539 12.07 28.77 -63.24
C HIS A 539 11.56 29.28 -64.59
N ASP A 540 10.25 29.54 -64.69
CA ASP A 540 9.58 30.41 -65.69
C ASP A 540 8.07 30.12 -65.76
N ILE A 541 7.34 30.44 -64.69
CA ILE A 541 5.87 30.46 -64.76
C ILE A 541 5.47 31.88 -65.21
N ARG A 542 4.80 32.01 -66.37
CA ARG A 542 4.23 33.28 -66.84
C ARG A 542 3.26 33.80 -65.77
N ARG A 543 3.61 34.94 -65.17
CA ARG A 543 2.84 35.57 -64.10
C ARG A 543 1.59 36.22 -64.67
N ASN A 544 0.43 35.87 -64.10
CA ASN A 544 -0.81 36.62 -64.29
C ASN A 544 -1.03 37.56 -63.09
N TRP A 545 -1.78 38.65 -63.33
CA TRP A 545 -1.98 39.83 -62.45
C TRP A 545 -2.42 39.52 -61.00
N PHE A 546 -2.94 38.33 -60.69
CA PHE A 546 -3.50 38.00 -59.37
C PHE A 546 -2.51 37.40 -58.34
N GLU A 547 -1.21 37.30 -58.63
CA GLU A 547 -0.22 36.77 -57.68
C GLU A 547 0.30 37.85 -56.70
N PHE A 548 -0.35 37.96 -55.54
CA PHE A 548 -0.09 38.97 -54.49
C PHE A 548 1.27 38.87 -53.74
N MET A 549 2.12 37.87 -54.00
CA MET A 549 3.39 37.69 -53.26
C MET A 549 4.59 37.40 -54.18
N PRO A 550 5.72 38.15 -54.06
CA PRO A 550 6.97 37.77 -54.71
C PRO A 550 7.50 36.47 -54.07
N HIS A 551 7.80 35.45 -54.90
CA HIS A 551 8.27 34.11 -54.53
C HIS A 551 7.18 33.07 -54.13
N THR A 552 6.11 32.95 -54.93
CA THR A 552 5.08 31.90 -54.82
C THR A 552 5.64 30.49 -54.65
N GLU A 553 6.75 30.14 -55.32
CA GLU A 553 7.41 28.83 -55.20
C GLU A 553 7.91 28.52 -53.79
N ARG A 554 8.44 29.51 -53.08
CA ARG A 554 8.94 29.32 -51.70
C ARG A 554 7.79 29.17 -50.72
N LEU A 555 6.71 29.92 -50.93
CA LEU A 555 5.49 29.81 -50.14
C LEU A 555 4.80 28.46 -50.35
N ALA A 556 4.74 27.96 -51.59
CA ALA A 556 4.20 26.65 -51.91
C ALA A 556 4.96 25.52 -51.21
N VAL A 557 6.29 25.59 -51.18
CA VAL A 557 7.13 24.66 -50.41
C VAL A 557 6.80 24.77 -48.91
N ILE A 558 6.68 25.97 -48.34
CA ILE A 558 6.32 26.12 -46.92
C ILE A 558 4.97 25.48 -46.62
N ILE A 559 3.94 25.75 -47.42
CA ILE A 559 2.59 25.19 -47.24
C ILE A 559 2.61 23.66 -47.35
N LEU A 560 3.39 23.10 -48.28
CA LEU A 560 3.54 21.65 -48.43
C LEU A 560 4.19 21.00 -47.19
N TRP A 561 5.20 21.65 -46.60
CA TRP A 561 5.97 21.09 -45.48
C TRP A 561 5.31 21.30 -44.11
N VAL A 562 4.49 22.34 -43.92
CA VAL A 562 3.89 22.67 -42.62
C VAL A 562 3.10 21.50 -42.00
N PRO A 563 2.18 20.82 -42.70
CA PRO A 563 1.47 19.67 -42.14
C PRO A 563 2.41 18.52 -41.75
N VAL A 564 3.44 18.26 -42.58
CA VAL A 564 4.41 17.19 -42.34
C VAL A 564 5.26 17.50 -41.10
N ILE A 565 5.67 18.74 -40.91
CA ILE A 565 6.43 19.18 -39.73
C ILE A 565 5.58 19.10 -38.46
N ILE A 566 4.29 19.46 -38.53
CA ILE A 566 3.37 19.31 -37.39
C ILE A 566 3.22 17.82 -37.00
N ILE A 567 3.03 16.94 -37.98
CA ILE A 567 2.95 15.48 -37.74
C ILE A 567 4.27 14.96 -37.17
N TYR A 568 5.41 15.41 -37.68
CA TYR A 568 6.74 15.04 -37.18
C TYR A 568 6.97 15.44 -35.70
N LEU A 569 6.36 16.53 -35.23
CA LEU A 569 6.44 16.93 -33.82
C LEU A 569 5.48 16.12 -32.93
N MET A 570 4.33 15.70 -33.47
CA MET A 570 3.31 14.94 -32.74
C MET A 570 3.54 13.42 -32.72
N ASP A 571 4.26 12.87 -33.70
CA ASP A 571 4.41 11.42 -33.89
C ASP A 571 5.02 10.68 -32.67
N ILE A 572 5.83 11.37 -31.86
CA ILE A 572 6.45 10.80 -30.66
C ILE A 572 5.39 10.36 -29.64
N GLN A 573 4.24 11.03 -29.58
CA GLN A 573 3.14 10.64 -28.71
C GLN A 573 2.48 9.34 -29.16
N ILE A 574 2.36 9.13 -30.47
CA ILE A 574 1.79 7.92 -31.06
C ILE A 574 2.71 6.73 -30.76
N TRP A 575 4.01 6.87 -31.04
CA TRP A 575 4.99 5.83 -30.74
C TRP A 575 5.08 5.56 -29.24
N TYR A 576 5.00 6.60 -28.41
CA TYR A 576 4.92 6.44 -26.97
C TYR A 576 3.70 5.62 -26.55
N ALA A 577 2.50 5.93 -27.05
CA ALA A 577 1.28 5.18 -26.71
C ALA A 577 1.37 3.70 -27.10
N VAL A 578 1.92 3.39 -28.28
CA VAL A 578 2.11 2.00 -28.75
C VAL A 578 3.09 1.26 -27.87
N PHE A 579 4.31 1.80 -27.67
CA PHE A 579 5.33 1.16 -26.85
C PHE A 579 4.94 1.09 -25.37
N SER A 580 4.26 2.11 -24.83
CA SER A 580 3.77 2.10 -23.45
C SER A 580 2.69 1.06 -23.25
N SER A 581 1.77 0.89 -24.21
CA SER A 581 0.75 -0.16 -24.17
C SER A 581 1.38 -1.55 -24.26
N LEU A 582 2.32 -1.76 -25.19
CA LEU A 582 3.03 -3.05 -25.33
C LEU A 582 3.84 -3.39 -24.08
N THR A 583 4.62 -2.44 -23.57
CA THR A 583 5.44 -2.63 -22.36
C THR A 583 4.54 -2.82 -21.14
N GLY A 584 3.44 -2.07 -21.02
CA GLY A 584 2.44 -2.23 -19.97
C GLY A 584 1.76 -3.60 -20.01
N ALA A 585 1.42 -4.10 -21.20
CA ALA A 585 0.86 -5.44 -21.39
C ALA A 585 1.87 -6.53 -21.03
N LEU A 586 3.14 -6.40 -21.44
CA LEU A 586 4.22 -7.33 -21.07
C LEU A 586 4.46 -7.32 -19.56
N ILE A 587 4.59 -6.16 -18.94
CA ILE A 587 4.76 -6.02 -17.49
C ILE A 587 3.54 -6.58 -16.76
N GLY A 588 2.33 -6.31 -17.25
CA GLY A 588 1.08 -6.84 -16.70
C GLY A 588 1.04 -8.37 -16.76
N LEU A 589 1.47 -8.96 -17.89
CA LEU A 589 1.57 -10.40 -18.08
C LEU A 589 2.61 -11.03 -17.14
N PHE A 590 3.83 -10.46 -17.06
CA PHE A 590 4.87 -10.92 -16.13
C PHE A 590 4.54 -10.68 -14.66
N SER A 591 3.67 -9.71 -14.38
CA SER A 591 3.11 -9.45 -13.04
C SER A 591 1.85 -10.26 -12.77
N HIS A 592 1.38 -11.06 -13.74
CA HIS A 592 0.18 -11.90 -13.65
C HIS A 592 -1.09 -11.12 -13.25
N LEU A 593 -1.16 -9.84 -13.65
CA LEU A 593 -2.31 -8.99 -13.39
C LEU A 593 -3.50 -9.44 -14.25
N GLY A 594 -4.52 -10.00 -13.59
CA GLY A 594 -5.72 -10.49 -14.25
C GLY A 594 -5.51 -11.81 -15.00
N GLU A 595 -4.72 -12.74 -14.45
CA GLU A 595 -4.60 -14.12 -14.94
C GLU A 595 -5.91 -14.90 -14.71
N ILE A 596 -6.56 -14.68 -13.56
CA ILE A 596 -7.90 -15.17 -13.27
C ILE A 596 -8.89 -14.06 -13.62
N ARG A 597 -9.69 -14.28 -14.66
CA ARG A 597 -10.76 -13.37 -15.13
C ARG A 597 -12.15 -13.98 -15.05
N SER A 598 -12.25 -15.32 -15.03
CA SER A 598 -13.52 -16.05 -14.98
C SER A 598 -13.61 -16.98 -13.77
N VAL A 599 -14.84 -17.34 -13.41
CA VAL A 599 -15.13 -18.33 -12.35
C VAL A 599 -14.59 -19.72 -12.72
N GLU A 600 -14.51 -20.04 -14.01
CA GLU A 600 -13.91 -21.28 -14.50
C GLU A 600 -12.40 -21.34 -14.22
N GLN A 601 -11.68 -20.25 -14.50
CA GLN A 601 -10.26 -20.14 -14.17
C GLN A 601 -10.03 -20.17 -12.66
N LEU A 602 -10.93 -19.56 -11.89
CA LEU A 602 -10.92 -19.62 -10.42
C LEU A 602 -11.02 -21.09 -9.95
N ARG A 603 -11.96 -21.87 -10.49
CA ARG A 603 -12.18 -23.29 -10.15
C ARG A 603 -10.96 -24.15 -10.41
N LEU A 604 -10.30 -23.99 -11.56
CA LEU A 604 -9.07 -24.71 -11.90
C LEU A 604 -7.91 -24.41 -10.93
N ARG A 605 -7.87 -23.18 -10.41
CA ARG A 605 -6.81 -22.69 -9.52
C ARG A 605 -7.09 -22.90 -8.04
N PHE A 606 -8.35 -23.11 -7.66
CA PHE A 606 -8.78 -23.17 -6.25
C PHE A 606 -8.02 -24.22 -5.42
N GLN A 607 -7.71 -25.38 -6.01
CA GLN A 607 -6.89 -26.41 -5.38
C GLN A 607 -5.51 -25.92 -4.92
N PHE A 608 -4.93 -24.92 -5.61
CA PHE A 608 -3.62 -24.37 -5.24
C PHE A 608 -3.72 -23.30 -4.16
N PHE A 609 -4.92 -22.83 -3.80
CA PHE A 609 -5.10 -21.70 -2.88
C PHE A 609 -4.58 -22.01 -1.49
N ALA A 610 -4.82 -23.22 -0.97
CA ALA A 610 -4.30 -23.62 0.34
C ALA A 610 -2.77 -23.50 0.37
N SER A 611 -2.09 -24.04 -0.64
CA SER A 611 -0.63 -23.93 -0.76
C SER A 611 -0.15 -22.49 -1.00
N ALA A 612 -0.85 -21.71 -1.81
CA ALA A 612 -0.52 -20.30 -2.09
C ALA A 612 -0.66 -19.43 -0.83
N MET A 613 -1.72 -19.65 -0.05
CA MET A 613 -1.96 -18.98 1.21
C MET A 613 -0.88 -19.32 2.23
N GLN A 614 -0.53 -20.60 2.39
CA GLN A 614 0.54 -21.01 3.28
C GLN A 614 1.88 -20.39 2.87
N PHE A 615 2.19 -20.39 1.57
CA PHE A 615 3.46 -19.87 1.08
C PHE A 615 3.58 -18.34 1.20
N ASN A 616 2.49 -17.60 0.97
CA ASN A 616 2.54 -16.14 0.89
C ASN A 616 2.05 -15.41 2.14
N LEU A 617 1.08 -15.97 2.88
CA LEU A 617 0.45 -15.30 4.03
C LEU A 617 0.92 -15.84 5.39
N MET A 618 1.39 -17.09 5.46
CA MET A 618 1.83 -17.68 6.72
C MET A 618 3.33 -17.48 6.94
N PRO A 619 3.77 -17.17 8.17
CA PRO A 619 5.19 -17.13 8.51
C PRO A 619 5.78 -18.55 8.47
N GLU A 620 6.95 -18.73 7.85
CA GLU A 620 7.74 -19.97 8.00
C GLU A 620 8.41 -19.96 9.39
N GLU A 621 7.97 -20.81 10.31
CA GLU A 621 8.54 -20.92 11.68
C GLU A 621 9.98 -21.46 11.71
N HIS A 622 10.47 -22.05 10.61
CA HIS A 622 11.80 -22.68 10.58
C HIS A 622 12.49 -22.43 9.24
N LEU A 623 13.27 -21.34 9.13
CA LEU A 623 14.49 -21.21 8.31
C LEU A 623 15.12 -19.80 8.48
N ASP A 624 15.24 -19.34 9.74
CA ASP A 624 15.88 -18.07 10.09
C ASP A 624 17.41 -18.04 9.79
N THR A 625 18.00 -19.13 9.29
CA THR A 625 19.46 -19.23 9.07
C THR A 625 19.95 -19.04 7.62
N VAL A 626 19.09 -18.86 6.61
CA VAL A 626 19.53 -18.80 5.19
C VAL A 626 19.10 -17.53 4.42
N HIS A 627 18.64 -16.51 5.14
CA HIS A 627 18.12 -15.28 4.51
C HIS A 627 19.25 -14.34 4.04
N GLY A 628 19.68 -14.50 2.78
CA GLY A 628 20.49 -13.49 2.08
C GLY A 628 21.19 -13.93 0.80
N GLY A 629 21.36 -15.24 0.58
CA GLY A 629 22.09 -15.76 -0.59
C GLY A 629 21.28 -15.73 -1.89
N ILE A 630 21.98 -15.60 -3.03
CA ILE A 630 21.38 -15.75 -4.37
C ILE A 630 20.69 -17.13 -4.51
N ARG A 631 21.23 -18.16 -3.84
CA ARG A 631 20.66 -19.52 -3.82
C ARG A 631 19.28 -19.59 -3.16
N SER A 632 19.06 -18.96 -2.01
CA SER A 632 17.72 -18.99 -1.38
C SER A 632 16.68 -18.21 -2.18
N LYS A 633 17.08 -17.08 -2.81
CA LYS A 633 16.23 -16.38 -3.78
C LYS A 633 15.88 -17.24 -5.01
N PHE A 634 16.82 -18.07 -5.47
CA PHE A 634 16.61 -18.98 -6.58
C PHE A 634 15.69 -20.15 -6.20
N TYR A 635 15.89 -20.77 -5.03
CA TYR A 635 14.96 -21.79 -4.51
C TYR A 635 13.56 -21.23 -4.28
N ASP A 636 13.43 -20.02 -3.71
CA ASP A 636 12.14 -19.34 -3.55
C ASP A 636 11.50 -19.06 -4.92
N ALA A 637 12.29 -18.66 -5.93
CA ALA A 637 11.80 -18.50 -7.30
C ALA A 637 11.33 -19.82 -7.93
N ILE A 638 12.04 -20.94 -7.71
CA ILE A 638 11.62 -22.27 -8.17
C ILE A 638 10.35 -22.73 -7.45
N HIS A 639 10.26 -22.55 -6.13
CA HIS A 639 9.05 -22.89 -5.37
C HIS A 639 7.85 -22.05 -5.81
N ARG A 640 8.04 -20.75 -6.08
CA ARG A 640 7.03 -19.88 -6.68
C ARG A 640 6.61 -20.36 -8.07
N LEU A 641 7.56 -20.72 -8.94
CA LEU A 641 7.27 -21.29 -10.27
C LEU A 641 6.47 -22.60 -10.14
N LYS A 642 6.85 -23.48 -9.22
CA LYS A 642 6.16 -24.74 -8.96
C LYS A 642 4.73 -24.54 -8.47
N LEU A 643 4.53 -23.61 -7.55
CA LEU A 643 3.23 -23.26 -6.98
C LEU A 643 2.35 -22.48 -7.98
N ARG A 644 2.98 -21.70 -8.86
CA ARG A 644 2.33 -20.87 -9.88
C ARG A 644 1.90 -21.65 -11.13
N TYR A 645 2.61 -22.70 -11.53
CA TYR A 645 2.29 -23.47 -12.73
C TYR A 645 1.85 -24.92 -12.44
N GLY A 646 1.82 -25.34 -11.18
CA GLY A 646 1.36 -26.67 -10.80
C GLY A 646 2.29 -27.80 -11.25
N PHE A 647 3.59 -27.55 -11.41
CA PHE A 647 4.58 -28.57 -11.80
C PHE A 647 4.84 -29.57 -10.65
N GLY A 648 3.93 -30.52 -10.44
CA GLY A 648 4.02 -31.63 -9.50
C GLY A 648 2.63 -32.16 -9.13
N ARG A 649 2.46 -33.47 -8.87
CA ARG A 649 1.17 -34.08 -8.50
C ARG A 649 0.64 -33.47 -7.18
N PRO A 650 -0.36 -32.56 -7.18
CA PRO A 650 -0.72 -31.76 -6.01
C PRO A 650 -1.60 -32.51 -5.01
N TYR A 651 -2.45 -33.42 -5.49
CA TYR A 651 -3.53 -34.05 -4.71
C TYR A 651 -3.01 -34.90 -3.53
N ARG A 652 -1.90 -35.63 -3.71
CA ARG A 652 -1.25 -36.35 -2.59
C ARG A 652 -0.68 -35.46 -1.50
N LYS A 653 -0.47 -34.15 -1.74
CA LYS A 653 0.12 -33.24 -0.75
C LYS A 653 -0.90 -32.61 0.20
N ILE A 654 -2.12 -32.33 -0.27
CA ILE A 654 -3.16 -31.68 0.55
C ILE A 654 -3.76 -32.68 1.54
N GLU A 655 -4.02 -33.92 1.10
CA GLU A 655 -4.45 -35.00 2.01
C GLU A 655 -3.37 -35.36 3.04
N ALA A 656 -2.09 -35.21 2.67
CA ALA A 656 -0.98 -35.47 3.59
C ALA A 656 -0.78 -34.39 4.66
N ASN A 657 -1.38 -33.20 4.52
CA ASN A 657 -1.20 -32.09 5.47
C ASN A 657 -2.54 -31.47 5.90
N GLU A 658 -3.33 -32.23 6.69
CA GLU A 658 -4.65 -31.81 7.20
C GLU A 658 -4.65 -30.43 7.88
N VAL A 659 -3.53 -30.04 8.49
CA VAL A 659 -3.38 -28.75 9.20
C VAL A 659 -3.48 -27.58 8.23
N GLU A 660 -2.87 -27.69 7.03
CA GLU A 660 -2.92 -26.64 6.01
C GLU A 660 -4.35 -26.45 5.49
N ALA A 661 -5.05 -27.55 5.23
CA ALA A 661 -6.44 -27.53 4.77
C ALA A 661 -7.39 -26.91 5.82
N LYS A 662 -7.21 -27.24 7.10
CA LYS A 662 -8.00 -26.66 8.21
C LYS A 662 -7.76 -25.16 8.35
N ARG A 663 -6.50 -24.69 8.27
CA ARG A 663 -6.16 -23.25 8.31
C ARG A 663 -6.76 -22.49 7.12
N PHE A 664 -6.65 -23.07 5.93
CA PHE A 664 -7.26 -22.52 4.72
C PHE A 664 -8.78 -22.35 4.86
N ALA A 665 -9.47 -23.38 5.37
CA ALA A 665 -10.91 -23.35 5.59
C ALA A 665 -11.33 -22.24 6.56
N LEU A 666 -10.58 -22.01 7.65
CA LEU A 666 -10.87 -20.93 8.61
C LEU A 666 -10.85 -19.55 7.95
N ILE A 667 -9.79 -19.24 7.18
CA ILE A 667 -9.66 -17.94 6.51
C ILE A 667 -10.74 -17.80 5.42
N TRP A 668 -10.92 -18.83 4.59
CA TRP A 668 -11.89 -18.79 3.51
C TRP A 668 -13.31 -18.58 4.03
N ASN A 669 -13.71 -19.32 5.07
CA ASN A 669 -15.04 -19.20 5.65
C ASN A 669 -15.26 -17.82 6.29
N GLU A 670 -14.24 -17.20 6.90
CA GLU A 670 -14.35 -15.83 7.41
C GLU A 670 -14.54 -14.79 6.28
N ILE A 671 -13.91 -14.99 5.12
CA ILE A 671 -14.12 -14.13 3.95
C ILE A 671 -15.56 -14.26 3.45
N ILE A 672 -16.05 -15.49 3.26
CA ILE A 672 -17.41 -15.74 2.76
C ILE A 672 -18.45 -15.27 3.78
N GLN A 673 -18.22 -15.50 5.08
CA GLN A 673 -19.08 -15.00 6.15
C GLN A 673 -19.12 -13.47 6.17
N THR A 674 -17.97 -12.81 5.94
CA THR A 674 -17.95 -11.35 5.80
C THR A 674 -18.81 -10.90 4.63
N PHE A 675 -18.73 -11.54 3.46
CA PHE A 675 -19.61 -11.20 2.33
C PHE A 675 -21.09 -11.36 2.65
N ARG A 676 -21.46 -12.36 3.46
CA ARG A 676 -22.83 -12.50 3.94
C ARG A 676 -23.23 -11.39 4.91
N GLU A 677 -22.34 -11.02 5.84
CA GLU A 677 -22.54 -9.87 6.75
C GLU A 677 -22.61 -8.52 5.99
N GLU A 678 -22.05 -8.42 4.79
CA GLU A 678 -22.18 -7.25 3.92
C GLU A 678 -23.43 -7.26 3.02
N ASP A 679 -24.21 -8.34 3.05
CA ASP A 679 -25.36 -8.58 2.18
C ASP A 679 -25.00 -8.67 0.68
N ILE A 680 -23.75 -9.07 0.36
CA ILE A 680 -23.30 -9.26 -1.03
C ILE A 680 -23.75 -10.63 -1.58
N ILE A 681 -23.82 -11.64 -0.70
CA ILE A 681 -24.25 -13.00 -1.03
C ILE A 681 -25.48 -13.40 -0.19
N SER A 682 -26.30 -14.29 -0.74
CA SER A 682 -27.45 -14.90 -0.05
C SER A 682 -27.05 -16.03 0.90
N ASP A 683 -27.95 -16.48 1.78
CA ASP A 683 -27.68 -17.65 2.65
C ASP A 683 -27.46 -18.94 1.84
N LYS A 684 -28.17 -19.08 0.71
CA LYS A 684 -27.95 -20.20 -0.22
C LYS A 684 -26.55 -20.15 -0.85
N GLU A 685 -26.09 -18.98 -1.28
CA GLU A 685 -24.75 -18.84 -1.86
C GLU A 685 -23.63 -19.03 -0.82
N LEU A 686 -23.87 -18.61 0.42
CA LEU A 686 -22.97 -18.90 1.55
C LEU A 686 -22.75 -20.42 1.70
N GLU A 687 -23.83 -21.21 1.73
CA GLU A 687 -23.73 -22.68 1.84
C GLU A 687 -22.98 -23.33 0.66
N LEU A 688 -23.09 -22.77 -0.55
CA LEU A 688 -22.41 -23.28 -1.74
C LEU A 688 -20.91 -22.97 -1.75
N LEU A 689 -20.50 -21.85 -1.14
CA LEU A 689 -19.13 -21.36 -1.14
C LEU A 689 -18.33 -21.77 0.11
N GLU A 690 -19.00 -22.09 1.22
CA GLU A 690 -18.36 -22.49 2.47
C GLU A 690 -17.59 -23.82 2.34
N LEU A 691 -16.44 -23.90 3.03
CA LEU A 691 -15.71 -25.15 3.27
C LEU A 691 -16.21 -25.76 4.59
N PRO A 692 -17.07 -26.79 4.56
CA PRO A 692 -17.62 -27.33 5.80
C PRO A 692 -16.56 -28.06 6.62
N PRO A 693 -16.70 -28.11 7.95
CA PRO A 693 -15.88 -28.96 8.78
C PRO A 693 -16.09 -30.44 8.43
N VAL A 694 -15.12 -31.28 8.80
CA VAL A 694 -15.26 -32.75 8.69
C VAL A 694 -16.32 -33.19 9.70
N VAL A 695 -17.48 -33.58 9.17
CA VAL A 695 -18.65 -34.12 9.89
C VAL A 695 -18.98 -35.47 9.24
N TRP A 696 -19.62 -36.40 9.96
CA TRP A 696 -19.95 -37.74 9.45
C TRP A 696 -18.75 -38.57 8.98
N ARG A 697 -17.58 -38.46 9.65
CA ARG A 697 -16.35 -39.26 9.36
C ARG A 697 -15.98 -39.41 7.87
N ILE A 698 -16.31 -38.41 7.04
CA ILE A 698 -16.05 -38.42 5.60
C ILE A 698 -14.54 -38.49 5.34
N ARG A 699 -14.12 -39.41 4.45
CA ARG A 699 -12.70 -39.74 4.23
C ARG A 699 -11.92 -38.71 3.41
N VAL A 700 -12.61 -37.74 2.80
CA VAL A 700 -12.03 -36.76 1.87
C VAL A 700 -12.22 -35.32 2.33
N VAL A 701 -11.38 -34.44 1.79
CA VAL A 701 -11.56 -32.98 1.91
C VAL A 701 -12.88 -32.57 1.25
N ARG A 702 -13.72 -31.87 2.01
CA ARG A 702 -15.04 -31.42 1.57
C ARG A 702 -14.94 -30.07 0.86
N TRP A 703 -14.77 -30.09 -0.45
CA TRP A 703 -14.69 -28.87 -1.26
C TRP A 703 -16.04 -28.13 -1.33
N PRO A 704 -16.07 -26.81 -1.58
CA PRO A 704 -17.32 -26.09 -1.79
C PRO A 704 -18.17 -26.72 -2.89
N CYS A 705 -19.49 -26.76 -2.72
CA CYS A 705 -20.40 -27.40 -3.68
C CYS A 705 -20.28 -26.80 -5.08
N LEU A 706 -19.91 -25.52 -5.18
CA LEU A 706 -19.60 -24.84 -6.43
C LEU A 706 -18.57 -25.61 -7.30
N LEU A 707 -17.58 -26.24 -6.67
CA LEU A 707 -16.50 -26.94 -7.39
C LEU A 707 -16.86 -28.38 -7.76
N LEU A 708 -17.82 -28.98 -7.04
CA LEU A 708 -18.29 -30.36 -7.23
C LEU A 708 -19.40 -30.51 -8.28
N LYS A 709 -19.86 -29.38 -8.82
CA LYS A 709 -20.90 -29.26 -9.84
C LYS A 709 -20.79 -30.32 -10.95
N ASN A 710 -21.89 -31.07 -11.17
CA ASN A 710 -22.05 -32.04 -12.26
C ASN A 710 -21.02 -33.19 -12.27
N GLU A 711 -20.02 -33.20 -11.38
CA GLU A 711 -18.97 -34.22 -11.41
C GLU A 711 -19.49 -35.60 -11.00
N LEU A 712 -20.42 -35.66 -10.04
CA LEU A 712 -21.05 -36.93 -9.65
C LEU A 712 -21.90 -37.51 -10.79
N LEU A 713 -22.69 -36.66 -11.47
CA LEU A 713 -23.51 -37.09 -12.61
C LEU A 713 -22.63 -37.56 -13.79
N LEU A 714 -21.51 -36.88 -14.05
CA LEU A 714 -20.52 -37.31 -15.03
C LEU A 714 -19.84 -38.63 -14.64
N ALA A 715 -19.59 -38.86 -13.35
CA ALA A 715 -19.07 -40.14 -12.87
C ALA A 715 -20.11 -41.26 -13.03
N LEU A 716 -21.38 -40.98 -12.79
CA LEU A 716 -22.49 -41.92 -12.98
C LEU A 716 -22.72 -42.25 -14.46
N SER A 717 -22.66 -41.27 -15.36
CA SER A 717 -22.77 -41.52 -16.80
C SER A 717 -21.58 -42.34 -17.31
N GLN A 718 -20.37 -42.04 -16.83
CA GLN A 718 -19.17 -42.84 -17.13
C GLN A 718 -19.31 -44.27 -16.63
N ALA A 719 -19.85 -44.49 -15.44
CA ALA A 719 -20.07 -45.83 -14.89
C ALA A 719 -21.15 -46.62 -15.64
N ALA A 720 -22.14 -45.95 -16.24
CA ALA A 720 -23.20 -46.60 -17.02
C ALA A 720 -22.77 -46.93 -18.46
N GLU A 721 -21.99 -46.05 -19.10
CA GLU A 721 -21.62 -46.17 -20.52
C GLU A 721 -20.31 -46.92 -20.75
N LEU A 722 -19.39 -46.90 -19.78
CA LEU A 722 -18.06 -47.49 -19.94
C LEU A 722 -18.08 -48.97 -19.51
N VAL A 723 -17.71 -49.86 -20.44
CA VAL A 723 -17.40 -51.26 -20.12
C VAL A 723 -15.89 -51.38 -19.92
N ALA A 724 -15.43 -51.33 -18.67
CA ALA A 724 -14.03 -51.46 -18.30
C ALA A 724 -13.85 -52.11 -16.92
N ASP A 725 -12.62 -52.46 -16.56
CA ASP A 725 -12.25 -52.95 -15.23
C ASP A 725 -12.29 -51.83 -14.17
N ASP A 726 -12.34 -52.22 -12.89
CA ASP A 726 -12.40 -51.31 -11.74
C ASP A 726 -11.25 -50.30 -11.73
N ARG A 727 -10.03 -50.73 -12.10
CA ARG A 727 -8.84 -49.86 -12.13
C ARG A 727 -8.96 -48.76 -13.18
N THR A 728 -9.50 -49.06 -14.36
CA THR A 728 -9.69 -48.07 -15.41
C THR A 728 -10.79 -47.08 -15.05
N HIS A 729 -11.89 -47.54 -14.47
CA HIS A 729 -12.94 -46.68 -13.93
C HIS A 729 -12.38 -45.73 -12.87
N TRP A 730 -11.65 -46.27 -11.89
CA TRP A 730 -11.09 -45.48 -10.80
C TRP A 730 -10.02 -44.48 -11.28
N SER A 731 -9.16 -44.90 -12.22
CA SER A 731 -8.16 -44.01 -12.83
C SER A 731 -8.81 -42.82 -13.55
N ARG A 732 -9.92 -43.05 -14.29
CA ARG A 732 -10.67 -41.98 -14.95
C ARG A 732 -11.37 -41.05 -13.97
N ILE A 733 -11.92 -41.59 -12.88
CA ILE A 733 -12.50 -40.78 -11.79
C ILE A 733 -11.42 -39.91 -11.16
N CYS A 734 -10.23 -40.48 -10.91
CA CYS A 734 -9.09 -39.79 -10.29
C CYS A 734 -8.40 -38.75 -11.20
N ASN A 735 -8.69 -38.70 -12.51
CA ASN A 735 -8.18 -37.64 -13.38
C ASN A 735 -8.66 -36.24 -12.97
N ASN A 736 -9.83 -36.14 -12.31
CA ASN A 736 -10.34 -34.90 -11.75
C ASN A 736 -10.54 -35.06 -10.23
N GLU A 737 -9.82 -34.28 -9.43
CA GLU A 737 -9.90 -34.37 -7.97
C GLU A 737 -11.29 -34.04 -7.44
N TYR A 738 -11.98 -33.06 -8.01
CA TYR A 738 -13.34 -32.72 -7.59
C TYR A 738 -14.31 -33.88 -7.85
N ARG A 739 -14.09 -34.67 -8.90
CA ARG A 739 -14.89 -35.88 -9.20
C ARG A 739 -14.63 -36.97 -8.17
N ARG A 740 -13.36 -37.25 -7.87
CA ARG A 740 -12.99 -38.22 -6.84
C ARG A 740 -13.60 -37.87 -5.48
N CYS A 741 -13.45 -36.60 -5.06
CA CYS A 741 -14.04 -36.14 -3.79
C CYS A 741 -15.57 -36.18 -3.80
N ALA A 742 -16.24 -35.79 -4.90
CA ALA A 742 -17.70 -35.84 -4.98
C ALA A 742 -18.24 -37.26 -4.84
N VAL A 743 -17.61 -38.25 -5.49
CA VAL A 743 -18.02 -39.66 -5.41
C VAL A 743 -17.83 -40.21 -4.00
N ILE A 744 -16.68 -39.98 -3.37
CA ILE A 744 -16.41 -40.46 -2.01
C ILE A 744 -17.30 -39.75 -0.99
N GLU A 745 -17.45 -38.42 -1.09
CA GLU A 745 -18.32 -37.65 -0.19
C GLU A 745 -19.78 -38.10 -0.30
N ALA A 746 -20.29 -38.34 -1.51
CA ALA A 746 -21.64 -38.85 -1.70
C ALA A 746 -21.81 -40.24 -1.07
N TYR A 747 -20.88 -41.17 -1.30
CA TYR A 747 -20.93 -42.52 -0.73
C TYR A 747 -20.92 -42.51 0.80
N ASP A 748 -19.95 -41.82 1.40
CA ASP A 748 -19.81 -41.73 2.86
C ASP A 748 -21.03 -41.03 3.48
N SER A 749 -21.55 -39.97 2.83
CA SER A 749 -22.73 -39.24 3.32
C SER A 749 -24.00 -40.07 3.24
N ILE A 750 -24.22 -40.86 2.17
CA ILE A 750 -25.38 -41.75 2.05
C ILE A 750 -25.31 -42.85 3.11
N ARG A 751 -24.13 -43.43 3.34
CA ARG A 751 -23.91 -44.42 4.40
C ARG A 751 -24.28 -43.86 5.77
N HIS A 752 -23.76 -42.69 6.11
CA HIS A 752 -24.05 -42.05 7.39
C HIS A 752 -25.53 -41.67 7.52
N LEU A 753 -26.13 -41.09 6.48
CA LEU A 753 -27.55 -40.72 6.45
C LEU A 753 -28.45 -41.92 6.74
N LEU A 754 -28.24 -43.05 6.06
CA LEU A 754 -29.07 -44.24 6.23
C LEU A 754 -28.90 -44.87 7.63
N LEU A 755 -27.69 -44.89 8.17
CA LEU A 755 -27.44 -45.40 9.51
C LEU A 755 -27.97 -44.49 10.62
N GLU A 756 -28.17 -43.20 10.35
CA GLU A 756 -28.68 -42.21 11.30
C GLU A 756 -30.22 -42.15 11.32
N ILE A 757 -30.88 -42.40 10.18
CA ILE A 757 -32.36 -42.44 10.08
C ILE A 757 -32.93 -43.74 10.65
N ILE A 758 -32.17 -44.84 10.57
CA ILE A 758 -32.59 -46.16 11.05
C ILE A 758 -32.12 -46.36 12.48
N GLU A 759 -33.04 -46.67 13.39
CA GLU A 759 -32.77 -46.80 14.82
C GLU A 759 -31.67 -47.84 15.12
N GLU A 760 -30.71 -47.46 15.96
CA GLU A 760 -29.61 -48.34 16.38
C GLU A 760 -30.16 -49.61 17.07
N ARG A 761 -29.62 -50.78 16.72
CA ARG A 761 -30.00 -52.12 17.24
C ARG A 761 -31.27 -52.75 16.64
N THR A 762 -31.81 -52.19 15.57
CA THR A 762 -32.83 -52.86 14.74
C THR A 762 -32.20 -53.85 13.75
N ASN A 763 -32.97 -54.82 13.25
CA ASN A 763 -32.47 -55.79 12.25
C ASN A 763 -32.14 -55.07 10.93
N GLU A 764 -32.89 -54.02 10.61
CA GLU A 764 -32.76 -53.12 9.48
C GLU A 764 -31.42 -52.37 9.49
N HIS A 765 -31.00 -51.90 10.67
CA HIS A 765 -29.70 -51.25 10.83
C HIS A 765 -28.54 -52.22 10.55
N ILE A 766 -28.67 -53.49 10.99
CA ILE A 766 -27.67 -54.53 10.72
C ILE A 766 -27.60 -54.82 9.22
N ILE A 767 -28.74 -54.95 8.55
CA ILE A 767 -28.84 -55.18 7.09
C ILE A 767 -28.11 -54.07 6.32
N VAL A 768 -28.40 -52.80 6.62
CA VAL A 768 -27.76 -51.66 5.95
C VAL A 768 -26.26 -51.62 6.21
N ASN A 769 -25.82 -51.88 7.44
CA ASN A 769 -24.40 -51.90 7.76
C ASN A 769 -23.65 -53.05 7.05
N GLN A 770 -24.25 -54.26 6.97
CA GLN A 770 -23.68 -55.39 6.24
C GLN A 770 -23.63 -55.12 4.72
N LEU A 771 -24.63 -54.44 4.17
CA LEU A 771 -24.62 -54.04 2.76
C LEU A 771 -23.44 -53.12 2.43
N PHE A 772 -23.20 -52.08 3.24
CA PHE A 772 -22.05 -51.20 3.04
C PHE A 772 -20.70 -51.91 3.28
N LEU A 773 -20.64 -52.88 4.21
CA LEU A 773 -19.44 -53.73 4.38
C LEU A 773 -19.18 -54.60 3.14
N ALA A 774 -20.22 -55.17 2.53
CA ALA A 774 -20.10 -55.92 1.29
C ALA A 774 -19.59 -55.04 0.13
N PHE A 775 -20.10 -53.80 0.01
CA PHE A 775 -19.58 -52.83 -0.95
C PHE A 775 -18.11 -52.47 -0.69
N ASP A 776 -17.75 -52.17 0.55
CA ASP A 776 -16.37 -51.81 0.94
C ASP A 776 -15.39 -52.96 0.60
N ASN A 777 -15.75 -54.22 0.90
CA ASN A 777 -14.95 -55.40 0.56
C ASN A 777 -14.77 -55.57 -0.95
N ALA A 778 -15.85 -55.46 -1.73
CA ALA A 778 -15.80 -55.59 -3.18
C ALA A 778 -14.93 -54.50 -3.84
N ILE A 779 -14.96 -53.28 -3.29
CA ILE A 779 -14.09 -52.16 -3.71
C ILE A 779 -12.63 -52.44 -3.35
N GLU A 780 -12.34 -52.96 -2.15
CA GLU A 780 -10.97 -53.24 -1.69
C GLU A 780 -10.30 -54.36 -2.51
N TYR A 781 -11.05 -55.42 -2.84
CA TYR A 781 -10.55 -56.51 -3.69
C TYR A 781 -10.53 -56.17 -5.19
N GLY A 782 -11.11 -55.03 -5.61
CA GLY A 782 -11.17 -54.59 -7.00
C GLY A 782 -12.02 -55.48 -7.90
N LYS A 783 -13.14 -56.00 -7.36
CA LYS A 783 -14.10 -56.89 -8.04
C LYS A 783 -15.51 -56.30 -8.13
N PHE A 784 -15.67 -55.00 -7.91
CA PHE A 784 -16.97 -54.35 -7.85
C PHE A 784 -17.73 -54.43 -9.20
N THR A 785 -17.06 -54.26 -10.33
CA THR A 785 -17.66 -54.45 -11.67
C THR A 785 -18.01 -55.90 -12.00
N GLU A 786 -17.33 -56.87 -11.37
CA GLU A 786 -17.62 -58.30 -11.51
C GLU A 786 -18.84 -58.72 -10.68
N GLU A 787 -19.03 -58.13 -9.51
CA GLU A 787 -20.11 -58.48 -8.58
C GLU A 787 -21.40 -57.69 -8.79
N TYR A 788 -21.33 -56.44 -9.28
CA TYR A 788 -22.49 -55.54 -9.38
C TYR A 788 -22.74 -54.97 -10.79
N LYS A 789 -23.98 -54.60 -11.07
CA LYS A 789 -24.41 -53.99 -12.34
C LYS A 789 -24.35 -52.46 -12.27
N LEU A 790 -23.27 -51.87 -12.78
CA LEU A 790 -23.11 -50.41 -12.80
C LEU A 790 -24.20 -49.66 -13.57
N THR A 791 -24.85 -50.30 -14.55
CA THR A 791 -25.97 -49.71 -15.32
C THR A 791 -27.18 -49.35 -14.46
N LEU A 792 -27.31 -49.93 -13.25
CA LEU A 792 -28.39 -49.65 -12.31
C LEU A 792 -28.06 -48.50 -11.32
N LEU A 793 -26.83 -48.02 -11.27
CA LEU A 793 -26.43 -46.90 -10.39
C LEU A 793 -27.25 -45.60 -10.62
N PRO A 794 -27.58 -45.19 -11.86
CA PRO A 794 -28.46 -44.04 -12.08
C PRO A 794 -29.87 -44.21 -11.48
N ARG A 795 -30.36 -45.45 -11.38
CA ARG A 795 -31.66 -45.75 -10.76
C ARG A 795 -31.58 -45.66 -9.24
N ILE A 796 -30.50 -46.16 -8.63
CA ILE A 796 -30.21 -45.98 -7.21
C ILE A 796 -30.11 -44.49 -6.87
N HIS A 797 -29.37 -43.71 -7.67
CA HIS A 797 -29.25 -42.26 -7.51
C HIS A 797 -30.61 -41.55 -7.50
N LYS A 798 -31.54 -41.94 -8.38
CA LYS A 798 -32.90 -41.40 -8.41
C LYS A 798 -33.68 -41.67 -7.10
N PHE A 799 -33.62 -42.89 -6.57
CA PHE A 799 -34.28 -43.23 -5.31
C PHE A 799 -33.67 -42.49 -4.11
N VAL A 800 -32.35 -42.32 -4.07
CA VAL A 800 -31.67 -41.54 -3.05
C VAL A 800 -32.08 -40.06 -3.11
N ILE A 801 -32.25 -39.47 -4.30
CA ILE A 801 -32.78 -38.11 -4.43
C ILE A 801 -34.18 -38.03 -3.83
N SER A 802 -35.08 -38.94 -4.19
CA SER A 802 -36.46 -38.96 -3.65
C SER A 802 -36.45 -39.05 -2.12
N LEU A 803 -35.60 -39.90 -1.55
CA LEU A 803 -35.45 -40.04 -0.09
C LEU A 803 -35.00 -38.73 0.55
N VAL A 804 -33.97 -38.09 -0.01
CA VAL A 804 -33.44 -36.82 0.51
C VAL A 804 -34.44 -35.67 0.36
N GLU A 805 -35.22 -35.62 -0.72
CA GLU A 805 -36.27 -34.61 -0.91
C GLU A 805 -37.41 -34.77 0.10
N LEU A 806 -37.82 -36.00 0.42
CA LEU A 806 -38.80 -36.28 1.48
C LEU A 806 -38.28 -35.79 2.84
N LEU A 807 -37.02 -36.09 3.18
CA LEU A 807 -36.43 -35.64 4.44
C LEU A 807 -36.36 -34.10 4.59
N LEU A 808 -36.28 -33.36 3.47
CA LEU A 808 -36.16 -31.89 3.48
C LEU A 808 -37.49 -31.14 3.41
N LYS A 809 -38.54 -31.71 2.78
CA LYS A 809 -39.80 -31.01 2.51
C LYS A 809 -41.01 -31.62 3.20
N ASP A 810 -41.11 -32.95 3.24
CA ASP A 810 -42.34 -33.67 3.59
C ASP A 810 -41.98 -34.96 4.34
N LYS A 811 -42.01 -34.90 5.68
CA LYS A 811 -41.62 -36.00 6.59
C LYS A 811 -42.67 -37.10 6.70
N ASP A 812 -43.36 -37.39 5.60
CA ASP A 812 -44.35 -38.46 5.53
C ASP A 812 -43.66 -39.82 5.71
N GLN A 813 -43.77 -40.38 6.92
CA GLN A 813 -43.14 -41.66 7.28
C GLN A 813 -43.50 -42.78 6.30
N ILE A 814 -44.76 -42.85 5.83
CA ILE A 814 -45.21 -43.87 4.88
C ILE A 814 -44.48 -43.77 3.53
N LYS A 815 -44.23 -42.55 3.03
CA LYS A 815 -43.51 -42.34 1.77
C LYS A 815 -42.03 -42.68 1.92
N ILE A 816 -41.45 -42.37 3.09
CA ILE A 816 -40.06 -42.68 3.42
C ILE A 816 -39.87 -44.21 3.49
N VAL A 817 -40.73 -44.93 4.21
CA VAL A 817 -40.71 -46.41 4.29
C VAL A 817 -40.77 -47.03 2.90
N ARG A 818 -41.72 -46.61 2.06
CA ARG A 818 -41.84 -47.13 0.68
C ARG A 818 -40.59 -46.89 -0.16
N THR A 819 -40.02 -45.69 -0.06
CA THR A 819 -38.80 -45.34 -0.82
C THR A 819 -37.59 -46.14 -0.32
N LEU A 820 -37.48 -46.40 0.99
CA LEU A 820 -36.45 -47.26 1.57
C LEU A 820 -36.62 -48.72 1.17
N GLN A 821 -37.86 -49.21 1.10
CA GLN A 821 -38.17 -50.55 0.60
C GLN A 821 -37.75 -50.71 -0.88
N ASP A 822 -38.15 -49.76 -1.74
CA ASP A 822 -37.76 -49.77 -3.15
C ASP A 822 -36.22 -49.71 -3.31
N LEU A 823 -35.54 -48.93 -2.46
CA LEU A 823 -34.09 -48.83 -2.44
C LEU A 823 -33.43 -50.15 -2.00
N TYR A 824 -33.99 -50.81 -0.98
CA TYR A 824 -33.53 -52.10 -0.49
C TYR A 824 -33.70 -53.20 -1.54
N ASP A 825 -34.89 -53.29 -2.15
CA ASP A 825 -35.17 -54.29 -3.20
C ASP A 825 -34.21 -54.11 -4.39
N LEU A 826 -34.00 -52.86 -4.81
CA LEU A 826 -33.05 -52.57 -5.89
C LEU A 826 -31.60 -52.89 -5.51
N ALA A 827 -31.15 -52.51 -4.31
CA ALA A 827 -29.76 -52.66 -3.88
C ALA A 827 -29.37 -54.11 -3.51
N VAL A 828 -30.30 -54.90 -2.99
CA VAL A 828 -30.04 -56.27 -2.51
C VAL A 828 -30.41 -57.32 -3.56
N HIS A 829 -31.52 -57.15 -4.29
CA HIS A 829 -31.97 -58.17 -5.27
C HIS A 829 -31.51 -57.89 -6.71
N ASP A 830 -31.59 -56.64 -7.17
CA ASP A 830 -31.37 -56.31 -8.59
C ASP A 830 -29.93 -55.86 -8.92
N PHE A 831 -29.27 -55.19 -7.97
CA PHE A 831 -27.94 -54.62 -8.14
C PHE A 831 -26.81 -55.66 -8.27
N PRO A 832 -26.80 -56.77 -7.50
CA PRO A 832 -25.85 -57.86 -7.74
C PRO A 832 -26.04 -58.53 -9.11
N ARG A 833 -24.94 -58.94 -9.75
CA ARG A 833 -25.00 -59.72 -11.00
C ARG A 833 -25.52 -61.13 -10.77
N ASN A 834 -25.08 -61.76 -9.69
CA ASN A 834 -25.51 -63.08 -9.27
C ASN A 834 -26.67 -62.94 -8.28
N LYS A 835 -27.85 -63.43 -8.67
CA LYS A 835 -29.01 -63.46 -7.78
C LYS A 835 -28.74 -64.46 -6.66
N LYS A 836 -28.83 -64.01 -5.41
CA LYS A 836 -28.68 -64.85 -4.22
C LYS A 836 -30.06 -65.33 -3.77
N ASP A 837 -30.13 -66.59 -3.36
CA ASP A 837 -31.35 -67.14 -2.77
C ASP A 837 -31.61 -66.52 -1.39
N PHE A 838 -32.87 -66.52 -0.95
CA PHE A 838 -33.26 -65.94 0.34
C PHE A 838 -32.49 -66.54 1.53
N GLU A 839 -32.16 -67.83 1.47
CA GLU A 839 -31.34 -68.55 2.46
C GLU A 839 -29.85 -68.16 2.42
N GLN A 840 -29.35 -67.66 1.29
CA GLN A 840 -28.00 -67.09 1.19
C GLN A 840 -27.97 -65.66 1.74
N LEU A 841 -28.98 -64.86 1.41
CA LEU A 841 -29.13 -63.49 1.93
C LEU A 841 -29.26 -63.47 3.47
N ARG A 842 -29.97 -64.43 4.06
CA ARG A 842 -30.05 -64.62 5.51
C ARG A 842 -28.71 -64.95 6.15
N ARG A 843 -27.92 -65.85 5.54
CA ARG A 843 -26.58 -66.21 6.02
C ARG A 843 -25.60 -65.04 6.00
N GLU A 844 -25.76 -64.15 5.03
CA GLU A 844 -24.95 -62.94 4.89
C GLU A 844 -25.47 -61.75 5.73
N GLY A 845 -26.57 -61.92 6.45
CA GLY A 845 -27.18 -60.86 7.27
C GLY A 845 -27.84 -59.74 6.46
N LEU A 846 -28.17 -60.00 5.20
CA LEU A 846 -28.81 -59.05 4.27
C LEU A 846 -30.34 -59.19 4.21
N ALA A 847 -30.92 -60.14 4.96
CA ALA A 847 -32.37 -60.37 5.06
C ALA A 847 -32.77 -60.66 6.53
N PRO A 848 -34.01 -60.33 6.94
CA PRO A 848 -34.47 -60.53 8.32
C PRO A 848 -34.49 -62.00 8.75
N SER A 849 -34.15 -62.25 10.02
CA SER A 849 -34.03 -63.60 10.60
C SER A 849 -35.37 -64.31 10.87
N ARG A 850 -36.51 -63.60 10.85
CA ARG A 850 -37.86 -64.16 11.02
C ARG A 850 -38.76 -63.77 9.84
N PRO A 851 -39.59 -64.69 9.29
CA PRO A 851 -40.60 -64.35 8.30
C PRO A 851 -41.86 -63.85 9.00
N THR A 852 -42.13 -62.55 8.95
CA THR A 852 -43.45 -62.00 9.31
C THR A 852 -44.16 -61.67 7.99
N GLU A 853 -45.20 -62.43 7.64
CA GLU A 853 -45.83 -62.41 6.31
C GLU A 853 -46.66 -61.13 5.99
N SER A 854 -46.58 -60.06 6.78
CA SER A 854 -47.45 -58.88 6.59
C SER A 854 -46.90 -57.52 7.05
N GLU A 855 -45.66 -57.42 7.51
CA GLU A 855 -45.05 -56.13 7.90
C GLU A 855 -44.06 -55.66 6.83
N LEU A 856 -44.19 -54.40 6.40
CA LEU A 856 -43.23 -53.77 5.49
C LEU A 856 -41.91 -53.57 6.25
N LEU A 857 -40.78 -53.87 5.59
CA LEU A 857 -39.46 -53.60 6.15
C LEU A 857 -39.34 -52.08 6.42
N PHE A 858 -38.66 -51.69 7.50
CA PHE A 858 -38.48 -50.29 7.94
C PHE A 858 -39.71 -49.56 8.52
N GLN A 859 -40.88 -50.20 8.67
CA GLN A 859 -42.09 -49.54 9.18
C GLN A 859 -41.94 -49.01 10.63
N ASP A 860 -41.31 -49.80 11.51
CA ASP A 860 -41.12 -49.48 12.93
C ASP A 860 -39.69 -49.05 13.30
N ALA A 861 -38.78 -48.94 12.31
CA ALA A 861 -37.35 -48.73 12.52
C ALA A 861 -36.86 -47.30 12.18
N ILE A 862 -37.75 -46.42 11.70
CA ILE A 862 -37.38 -45.07 11.25
C ILE A 862 -37.54 -44.05 12.38
N LYS A 863 -36.45 -43.37 12.72
CA LYS A 863 -36.45 -42.22 13.62
C LYS A 863 -35.83 -41.02 12.92
N CYS A 864 -36.68 -40.15 12.37
CA CYS A 864 -36.22 -38.88 11.80
C CYS A 864 -35.69 -37.97 12.91
N PRO A 865 -34.53 -37.30 12.71
CA PRO A 865 -34.02 -36.30 13.66
C PRO A 865 -35.00 -35.12 13.87
N ASP A 866 -34.91 -34.49 15.05
CA ASP A 866 -35.71 -33.32 15.41
C ASP A 866 -35.38 -32.12 14.50
N ASP A 867 -36.36 -31.27 14.19
CA ASP A 867 -36.19 -30.06 13.35
C ASP A 867 -35.15 -29.06 13.91
N ASP A 868 -34.86 -29.15 15.21
CA ASP A 868 -33.88 -28.32 15.88
C ASP A 868 -32.42 -28.72 15.59
N ASP A 869 -32.17 -29.90 14.99
CA ASP A 869 -30.82 -30.27 14.53
C ASP A 869 -30.47 -29.61 13.20
N VAL A 870 -30.22 -28.30 13.28
CA VAL A 870 -29.77 -27.45 12.17
C VAL A 870 -28.52 -28.03 11.48
N SER A 871 -27.67 -28.75 12.23
CA SER A 871 -26.42 -29.29 11.72
C SER A 871 -26.65 -30.47 10.79
N PHE A 872 -27.53 -31.40 11.18
CA PHE A 872 -27.95 -32.54 10.37
C PHE A 872 -28.61 -32.08 9.07
N TYR A 873 -29.64 -31.23 9.16
CA TYR A 873 -30.36 -30.76 7.97
C TYR A 873 -29.50 -29.89 7.04
N LYS A 874 -28.48 -29.20 7.55
CA LYS A 874 -27.46 -28.54 6.71
C LYS A 874 -26.66 -29.55 5.89
N GLN A 875 -26.29 -30.70 6.47
CA GLN A 875 -25.60 -31.77 5.72
C GLN A 875 -26.51 -32.45 4.70
N VAL A 876 -27.78 -32.68 5.04
CA VAL A 876 -28.78 -33.24 4.10
C VAL A 876 -28.98 -32.31 2.91
N ARG A 877 -29.12 -30.99 3.13
CA ARG A 877 -29.19 -29.99 2.05
C ARG A 877 -27.94 -29.97 1.18
N ARG A 878 -26.76 -30.16 1.77
CA ARG A 878 -25.49 -30.30 1.02
C ARG A 878 -25.47 -31.57 0.17
N LEU A 879 -25.86 -32.72 0.73
CA LEU A 879 -25.94 -33.98 -0.01
C LEU A 879 -26.93 -33.86 -1.17
N HIS A 880 -28.12 -33.31 -0.92
CA HIS A 880 -29.10 -33.00 -1.95
C HIS A 880 -28.47 -32.16 -3.08
N THR A 881 -27.70 -31.14 -2.72
CA THR A 881 -27.01 -30.25 -3.66
C THR A 881 -25.99 -31.01 -4.49
N ILE A 882 -25.18 -31.90 -3.91
CA ILE A 882 -24.21 -32.73 -4.65
C ILE A 882 -24.95 -33.67 -5.62
N LEU A 883 -26.02 -34.33 -5.17
CA LEU A 883 -26.80 -35.29 -5.96
C LEU A 883 -27.53 -34.62 -7.14
N THR A 884 -28.02 -33.39 -6.95
CA THR A 884 -28.85 -32.68 -7.94
C THR A 884 -28.10 -31.61 -8.72
N SER A 885 -26.82 -31.34 -8.40
CA SER A 885 -26.05 -30.27 -9.05
C SER A 885 -25.96 -30.43 -10.56
N ARG A 886 -26.40 -29.39 -11.29
CA ARG A 886 -26.39 -29.30 -12.76
C ARG A 886 -25.70 -28.01 -13.21
N ASP A 887 -25.88 -27.63 -14.48
CA ASP A 887 -25.17 -26.50 -15.08
C ASP A 887 -25.44 -25.11 -14.47
N SER A 888 -26.52 -24.97 -13.70
CA SER A 888 -26.95 -23.71 -13.08
C SER A 888 -26.00 -23.10 -12.04
N MET A 889 -24.96 -23.82 -11.60
CA MET A 889 -23.98 -23.34 -10.62
C MET A 889 -22.82 -22.51 -11.22
N ASP A 890 -22.68 -22.42 -12.55
CA ASP A 890 -21.57 -21.66 -13.16
C ASP A 890 -21.58 -20.17 -12.84
N ASN A 891 -22.75 -19.65 -12.49
CA ASN A 891 -22.96 -18.24 -12.21
C ASN A 891 -22.89 -17.88 -10.71
N VAL A 892 -22.41 -18.77 -9.84
CA VAL A 892 -22.29 -18.49 -8.40
C VAL A 892 -20.86 -18.01 -8.05
N PRO A 893 -20.69 -16.91 -7.30
CA PRO A 893 -21.74 -16.00 -6.81
C PRO A 893 -22.32 -15.13 -7.93
N LYS A 894 -23.62 -14.81 -7.87
CA LYS A 894 -24.30 -13.99 -8.88
C LYS A 894 -23.82 -12.55 -8.88
N ASN A 895 -23.58 -12.01 -7.67
CA ASN A 895 -23.22 -10.62 -7.48
C ASN A 895 -21.86 -10.29 -8.14
N PRO A 896 -21.79 -9.26 -9.02
CA PRO A 896 -20.56 -8.87 -9.69
C PRO A 896 -19.48 -8.38 -8.71
N GLU A 897 -19.86 -7.77 -7.59
CA GLU A 897 -18.91 -7.29 -6.57
C GLU A 897 -18.28 -8.46 -5.82
N ALA A 898 -19.04 -9.52 -5.49
CA ALA A 898 -18.47 -10.76 -4.93
C ALA A 898 -17.47 -11.39 -5.92
N ARG A 899 -17.86 -11.55 -7.19
CA ARG A 899 -16.96 -12.10 -8.22
C ARG A 899 -15.68 -11.29 -8.33
N ARG A 900 -15.78 -9.96 -8.34
CA ARG A 900 -14.64 -9.05 -8.41
C ARG A 900 -13.72 -9.22 -7.20
N ARG A 901 -14.26 -9.24 -5.97
CA ARG A 901 -13.47 -9.37 -4.74
C ARG A 901 -12.77 -10.73 -4.65
N ILE A 902 -13.46 -11.83 -4.96
CA ILE A 902 -12.85 -13.17 -4.99
C ILE A 902 -11.77 -13.24 -6.07
N THR A 903 -12.03 -12.71 -7.26
CA THR A 903 -11.06 -12.69 -8.37
C THR A 903 -9.83 -11.85 -8.00
N PHE A 904 -10.03 -10.69 -7.37
CA PHE A 904 -8.94 -9.83 -6.90
C PHE A 904 -8.10 -10.50 -5.81
N PHE A 905 -8.74 -11.12 -4.81
CA PHE A 905 -8.08 -11.88 -3.76
C PHE A 905 -7.25 -13.03 -4.36
N SER A 906 -7.86 -13.78 -5.27
CA SER A 906 -7.21 -14.93 -5.93
C SER A 906 -6.00 -14.50 -6.75
N ASN A 907 -6.12 -13.45 -7.57
CA ASN A 907 -4.98 -12.91 -8.31
C ASN A 907 -3.87 -12.44 -7.36
N SER A 908 -4.23 -11.76 -6.26
CA SER A 908 -3.26 -11.28 -5.26
C SER A 908 -2.46 -12.42 -4.62
N LEU A 909 -3.09 -13.58 -4.37
CA LEU A 909 -2.42 -14.76 -3.82
C LEU A 909 -1.34 -15.34 -4.74
N PHE A 910 -1.41 -15.14 -6.05
CA PHE A 910 -0.39 -15.63 -6.99
C PHE A 910 0.62 -14.56 -7.43
N MET A 911 0.41 -13.30 -7.00
CA MET A 911 1.36 -12.21 -7.22
C MET A 911 2.65 -12.41 -6.42
N ASN A 912 3.69 -11.69 -6.85
CA ASN A 912 4.94 -11.64 -6.09
C ASN A 912 4.75 -10.81 -4.83
N MET A 913 4.53 -11.47 -3.68
CA MET A 913 4.44 -10.83 -2.38
C MET A 913 5.69 -11.09 -1.53
N PRO A 914 6.09 -10.15 -0.65
CA PRO A 914 7.12 -10.41 0.36
C PRO A 914 6.57 -11.39 1.40
N ARG A 915 7.43 -12.23 1.98
CA ARG A 915 7.04 -13.17 3.03
C ARG A 915 6.56 -12.41 4.26
N ALA A 916 5.42 -12.82 4.81
CA ALA A 916 4.85 -12.22 6.00
C ALA A 916 5.62 -12.65 7.27
N PRO A 917 6.05 -11.71 8.14
CA PRO A 917 6.52 -12.07 9.47
C PRO A 917 5.33 -12.46 10.37
N THR A 918 5.60 -13.13 11.50
CA THR A 918 4.57 -13.36 12.54
C THR A 918 3.97 -12.04 13.01
N VAL A 919 2.71 -12.05 13.47
CA VAL A 919 2.00 -10.83 13.90
C VAL A 919 2.77 -10.06 14.97
N GLN A 920 3.43 -10.77 15.89
CA GLN A 920 4.31 -10.19 16.91
C GLN A 920 5.49 -9.40 16.32
N LYS A 921 6.04 -9.85 15.19
CA LYS A 921 7.17 -9.22 14.49
C LYS A 921 6.72 -8.22 13.41
N MET A 922 5.42 -8.02 13.19
CA MET A 922 4.93 -7.07 12.20
C MET A 922 5.29 -5.62 12.56
N MET A 923 5.40 -4.78 11.53
CA MET A 923 5.56 -3.33 11.72
C MET A 923 4.20 -2.74 12.07
N ALA A 924 4.11 -2.05 13.21
CA ALA A 924 2.92 -1.29 13.55
C ALA A 924 2.67 -0.22 12.48
N PHE A 925 1.44 -0.19 11.95
CA PHE A 925 0.99 0.84 11.03
C PHE A 925 -0.25 1.54 11.60
N SER A 926 -0.49 2.76 11.16
CA SER A 926 -1.64 3.56 11.54
C SER A 926 -2.26 4.10 10.27
N VAL A 927 -3.57 3.99 10.17
CA VAL A 927 -4.31 4.45 9.00
C VAL A 927 -4.94 5.79 9.35
N LEU A 928 -4.71 6.78 8.49
CA LEU A 928 -5.24 8.13 8.63
C LEU A 928 -6.16 8.39 7.44
N THR A 929 -7.39 8.80 7.70
CA THR A 929 -8.34 9.20 6.66
C THR A 929 -8.52 10.72 6.74
N PRO A 930 -8.17 11.48 5.70
CA PRO A 930 -8.43 12.91 5.69
C PRO A 930 -9.94 13.15 5.76
N TYR A 931 -10.37 13.94 6.74
CA TYR A 931 -11.77 14.30 6.92
C TYR A 931 -12.10 15.52 6.05
N TYR A 932 -13.02 15.35 5.10
CA TYR A 932 -13.67 16.43 4.37
C TYR A 932 -15.01 16.78 5.06
N ASN A 933 -15.69 17.83 4.62
CA ASN A 933 -17.02 18.24 5.12
C ASN A 933 -18.16 17.21 4.91
N GLU A 934 -17.86 15.94 4.60
CA GLU A 934 -18.86 14.87 4.42
C GLU A 934 -19.17 14.18 5.76
N ASP A 935 -20.46 13.93 6.02
CA ASP A 935 -20.88 13.11 7.16
C ASP A 935 -20.48 11.64 6.96
N VAL A 936 -20.01 10.97 8.02
CA VAL A 936 -19.55 9.56 7.93
C VAL A 936 -20.70 8.58 7.71
N LEU A 937 -21.91 8.88 8.17
CA LEU A 937 -23.09 8.02 8.07
C LEU A 937 -24.33 8.86 7.78
N TYR A 938 -25.18 8.43 6.84
CA TYR A 938 -26.44 9.11 6.53
C TYR A 938 -27.34 9.26 7.75
N ASN A 939 -28.00 10.40 7.90
CA ASN A 939 -29.03 10.60 8.92
C ASN A 939 -30.39 10.05 8.46
N LYS A 940 -31.30 9.82 9.42
CA LYS A 940 -32.66 9.29 9.13
C LYS A 940 -33.40 10.17 8.13
N ASP A 941 -33.31 11.49 8.31
CA ASP A 941 -33.99 12.46 7.46
C ASP A 941 -33.39 12.50 6.06
N GLN A 942 -32.06 12.34 5.93
CA GLN A 942 -31.39 12.29 4.61
C GLN A 942 -31.83 11.08 3.79
N LEU A 943 -32.09 9.93 4.42
CA LEU A 943 -32.52 8.72 3.72
C LEU A 943 -33.97 8.79 3.22
N ARG A 944 -34.84 9.54 3.90
CA ARG A 944 -36.26 9.68 3.56
C ARG A 944 -36.55 10.92 2.72
N ARG A 945 -35.73 11.96 2.82
CA ARG A 945 -35.92 13.20 2.08
C ARG A 945 -35.89 12.91 0.59
N GLU A 946 -36.98 13.27 -0.06
CA GLU A 946 -37.11 13.18 -1.51
C GLU A 946 -36.38 14.36 -2.17
N ASN A 947 -35.73 14.08 -3.29
CA ASN A 947 -35.16 15.09 -4.16
C ASN A 947 -36.27 15.77 -5.00
N GLU A 948 -35.91 16.73 -5.85
CA GLU A 948 -36.85 17.46 -6.73
C GLU A 948 -37.72 16.53 -7.60
N ASP A 949 -37.24 15.32 -7.90
CA ASP A 949 -37.94 14.28 -8.67
C ASP A 949 -38.81 13.31 -7.82
N GLY A 950 -38.98 13.56 -6.51
CA GLY A 950 -39.75 12.67 -5.61
C GLY A 950 -39.03 11.37 -5.21
N ILE A 951 -37.73 11.24 -5.51
CA ILE A 951 -36.94 10.03 -5.24
C ILE A 951 -36.13 10.22 -3.96
N SER A 952 -36.29 9.31 -3.01
CA SER A 952 -35.45 9.24 -1.80
C SER A 952 -34.13 8.52 -2.06
N ILE A 953 -33.08 8.86 -1.28
CA ILE A 953 -31.76 8.21 -1.38
C ILE A 953 -31.88 6.69 -1.15
N LEU A 954 -32.73 6.27 -0.20
CA LEU A 954 -32.92 4.84 0.07
C LEU A 954 -33.55 4.12 -1.12
N PHE A 955 -34.60 4.67 -1.72
CA PHE A 955 -35.24 4.07 -2.91
C PHE A 955 -34.25 3.94 -4.06
N TYR A 956 -33.42 4.97 -4.28
CA TYR A 956 -32.37 4.94 -5.30
C TYR A 956 -31.36 3.81 -5.05
N LEU A 957 -30.88 3.65 -3.81
CA LEU A 957 -29.94 2.58 -3.46
C LEU A 957 -30.55 1.19 -3.58
N GLN A 958 -31.82 1.01 -3.23
CA GLN A 958 -32.55 -0.25 -3.40
C GLN A 958 -32.63 -0.65 -4.88
N LYS A 959 -32.81 0.31 -5.79
CA LYS A 959 -32.90 0.03 -7.23
C LYS A 959 -31.56 -0.22 -7.91
N ILE A 960 -30.48 0.42 -7.46
CA ILE A 960 -29.13 0.13 -7.97
C ILE A 960 -28.60 -1.21 -7.45
N TYR A 961 -28.89 -1.51 -6.19
CA TYR A 961 -28.39 -2.71 -5.50
C TYR A 961 -29.55 -3.64 -5.12
N GLU A 962 -30.37 -4.01 -6.11
CA GLU A 962 -31.57 -4.84 -5.90
C GLU A 962 -31.21 -6.22 -5.32
N ASP A 963 -30.15 -6.85 -5.85
CA ASP A 963 -29.64 -8.13 -5.34
C ASP A 963 -29.19 -8.03 -3.87
N ASP A 964 -28.43 -6.99 -3.52
CA ASP A 964 -27.96 -6.77 -2.15
C ASP A 964 -29.11 -6.46 -1.19
N TRP A 965 -30.15 -5.77 -1.68
CA TRP A 965 -31.33 -5.48 -0.89
C TRP A 965 -32.12 -6.76 -0.60
N GLY A 966 -32.25 -7.65 -1.58
CA GLY A 966 -32.82 -8.99 -1.38
C GLY A 966 -32.07 -9.79 -0.29
N ASN A 967 -30.73 -9.79 -0.33
CA ASN A 967 -29.90 -10.46 0.67
C ASN A 967 -30.01 -9.81 2.07
N PHE A 968 -30.20 -8.48 2.12
CA PHE A 968 -30.44 -7.75 3.37
C PHE A 968 -31.78 -8.12 3.98
N LEU A 969 -32.85 -8.16 3.17
CA LEU A 969 -34.17 -8.60 3.62
C LEU A 969 -34.15 -10.05 4.11
N GLU A 970 -33.46 -10.95 3.41
CA GLU A 970 -33.25 -12.34 3.86
C GLU A 970 -32.60 -12.39 5.25
N ARG A 971 -31.62 -11.51 5.52
CA ARG A 971 -30.98 -11.41 6.84
C ARG A 971 -31.92 -10.86 7.91
N MET A 972 -32.69 -9.83 7.59
CA MET A 972 -33.65 -9.21 8.52
C MET A 972 -34.80 -10.16 8.87
N GLN A 973 -35.29 -10.95 7.90
CA GLN A 973 -36.28 -12.00 8.14
C GLN A 973 -35.78 -13.07 9.11
N ARG A 974 -34.52 -13.51 8.97
CA ARG A 974 -33.89 -14.44 9.92
C ARG A 974 -33.78 -13.85 11.34
N GLU A 975 -33.63 -12.53 11.46
CA GLU A 975 -33.59 -11.83 12.74
C GLU A 975 -35.00 -11.51 13.30
N GLY A 976 -36.07 -11.98 12.63
CA GLY A 976 -37.46 -11.88 13.10
C GLY A 976 -38.26 -10.70 12.53
N MET A 977 -37.73 -9.97 11.54
CA MET A 977 -38.37 -8.77 10.99
C MET A 977 -39.13 -9.12 9.70
N VAL A 978 -40.44 -8.90 9.68
CA VAL A 978 -41.31 -9.30 8.55
C VAL A 978 -41.82 -8.09 7.77
N SER A 979 -41.98 -6.92 8.40
CA SER A 979 -42.41 -5.67 7.75
C SER A 979 -41.30 -4.62 7.66
N ASP A 980 -41.35 -3.78 6.61
CA ASP A 980 -40.46 -2.63 6.45
C ASP A 980 -40.56 -1.64 7.63
N ASP A 981 -41.75 -1.46 8.20
CA ASP A 981 -41.98 -0.60 9.36
C ASP A 981 -41.26 -1.12 10.61
N ASP A 982 -41.18 -2.45 10.77
CA ASP A 982 -40.44 -3.07 11.86
C ASP A 982 -38.94 -2.76 11.72
N ILE A 983 -38.39 -2.81 10.51
CA ILE A 983 -36.96 -2.52 10.25
C ILE A 983 -36.63 -1.08 10.67
N TRP A 984 -37.52 -0.12 10.38
CA TRP A 984 -37.35 1.27 10.79
C TRP A 984 -37.50 1.51 12.29
N ALA A 985 -38.35 0.73 12.97
CA ALA A 985 -38.60 0.86 14.40
C ALA A 985 -37.56 0.13 15.28
N GLY A 986 -37.20 -1.10 14.90
CA GLY A 986 -36.34 -1.98 15.70
C GLY A 986 -34.87 -2.04 15.26
N LYS A 987 -34.57 -1.87 13.96
CA LYS A 987 -33.26 -2.15 13.35
C LYS A 987 -32.74 -1.02 12.42
N PHE A 988 -33.11 0.23 12.69
CA PHE A 988 -32.70 1.38 11.88
C PHE A 988 -31.17 1.51 11.73
N GLN A 989 -30.40 1.10 12.74
CA GLN A 989 -28.94 1.18 12.69
C GLN A 989 -28.36 0.30 11.56
N ASP A 990 -28.89 -0.91 11.36
CA ASP A 990 -28.44 -1.81 10.30
C ASP A 990 -28.82 -1.28 8.91
N LEU A 991 -30.03 -0.71 8.78
CA LEU A 991 -30.47 -0.04 7.55
C LEU A 991 -29.59 1.18 7.22
N ARG A 992 -29.27 2.01 8.22
CA ARG A 992 -28.40 3.17 8.09
C ARG A 992 -27.00 2.76 7.62
N LEU A 993 -26.43 1.71 8.22
CA LEU A 993 -25.13 1.18 7.83
C LEU A 993 -25.18 0.61 6.40
N TRP A 994 -26.21 -0.18 6.07
CA TRP A 994 -26.40 -0.74 4.73
C TRP A 994 -26.42 0.36 3.65
N ALA A 995 -27.17 1.44 3.89
CA ALA A 995 -27.25 2.57 2.97
C ALA A 995 -25.95 3.37 2.89
N SER A 996 -25.32 3.67 4.04
CA SER A 996 -24.07 4.45 4.09
C SER A 996 -22.91 3.70 3.41
N TYR A 997 -22.84 2.37 3.57
CA TYR A 997 -21.83 1.54 2.91
C TYR A 997 -21.98 1.44 1.39
N ARG A 998 -23.10 1.88 0.81
CA ARG A 998 -23.32 1.90 -0.64
C ARG A 998 -23.27 3.31 -1.20
N GLY A 999 -23.86 4.27 -0.48
CA GLY A 999 -23.98 5.66 -0.92
C GLY A 999 -22.89 6.62 -0.45
N GLN A 1000 -22.12 6.34 0.62
CA GLN A 1000 -21.09 7.27 1.13
C GLN A 1000 -19.68 6.72 0.94
N THR A 1001 -18.79 7.57 0.42
CA THR A 1001 -17.41 7.16 0.14
C THR A 1001 -16.60 7.01 1.42
N LEU A 1002 -16.74 7.96 2.35
CA LEU A 1002 -16.03 7.95 3.63
C LEU A 1002 -16.42 6.74 4.49
N ALA A 1003 -17.71 6.40 4.57
CA ALA A 1003 -18.21 5.23 5.29
C ALA A 1003 -17.56 3.93 4.78
N ARG A 1004 -17.48 3.78 3.45
CA ARG A 1004 -16.85 2.61 2.79
C ARG A 1004 -15.36 2.53 3.08
N THR A 1005 -14.66 3.65 3.04
CA THR A 1005 -13.24 3.73 3.35
C THR A 1005 -12.96 3.34 4.80
N VAL A 1006 -13.71 3.90 5.76
CA VAL A 1006 -13.57 3.58 7.19
C VAL A 1006 -13.86 2.10 7.44
N ARG A 1007 -14.93 1.56 6.87
CA ARG A 1007 -15.26 0.12 6.97
C ARG A 1007 -14.13 -0.76 6.44
N GLY A 1008 -13.59 -0.44 5.26
CA GLY A 1008 -12.48 -1.17 4.66
C GLY A 1008 -11.23 -1.19 5.56
N MET A 1009 -10.94 -0.07 6.23
CA MET A 1009 -9.83 0.00 7.20
C MET A 1009 -10.09 -0.82 8.47
N MET A 1010 -11.35 -0.90 8.92
CA MET A 1010 -11.72 -1.72 10.07
C MET A 1010 -11.48 -3.22 9.82
N TYR A 1011 -11.45 -3.67 8.56
CA TYR A 1011 -11.11 -5.07 8.23
C TYR A 1011 -9.67 -5.44 8.57
N TYR A 1012 -8.76 -4.48 8.67
CA TYR A 1012 -7.39 -4.77 9.13
C TYR A 1012 -7.39 -5.31 10.56
N TYR A 1013 -8.24 -4.80 11.44
CA TYR A 1013 -8.33 -5.31 12.81
C TYR A 1013 -8.83 -6.77 12.84
N ARG A 1014 -9.89 -7.09 12.10
CA ARG A 1014 -10.41 -8.47 11.98
C ARG A 1014 -9.38 -9.40 11.37
N ALA A 1015 -8.68 -8.96 10.31
CA ALA A 1015 -7.63 -9.73 9.65
C ALA A 1015 -6.42 -9.99 10.56
N LEU A 1016 -5.92 -8.97 11.27
CA LEU A 1016 -4.80 -9.12 12.21
C LEU A 1016 -5.14 -10.05 13.36
N LYS A 1017 -6.38 -10.01 13.86
CA LYS A 1017 -6.87 -10.92 14.89
C LYS A 1017 -6.92 -12.37 14.41
N MET A 1018 -7.38 -12.59 13.19
CA MET A 1018 -7.37 -13.92 12.56
C MET A 1018 -5.94 -14.43 12.36
N LEU A 1019 -5.04 -13.59 11.84
CA LEU A 1019 -3.62 -13.94 11.68
C LEU A 1019 -2.96 -14.26 13.02
N ALA A 1020 -3.22 -13.46 14.06
CA ALA A 1020 -2.69 -13.70 15.40
C ALA A 1020 -3.21 -15.04 15.96
N PHE A 1021 -4.49 -15.33 15.76
CA PHE A 1021 -5.07 -16.62 16.14
C PHE A 1021 -4.37 -17.78 15.41
N LEU A 1022 -4.15 -17.67 14.10
CA LEU A 1022 -3.50 -18.70 13.29
C LEU A 1022 -2.03 -18.92 13.66
N ASP A 1023 -1.30 -17.85 14.01
CA ASP A 1023 0.07 -17.91 14.52
C ASP A 1023 0.12 -18.65 15.88
N THR A 1024 -0.84 -18.40 16.79
CA THR A 1024 -0.89 -19.07 18.12
C THR A 1024 -1.49 -20.47 18.09
N ALA A 1025 -2.31 -20.80 17.09
CA ALA A 1025 -2.99 -22.09 16.99
C ALA A 1025 -2.05 -23.26 16.64
N SER A 1026 -0.75 -23.00 16.41
CA SER A 1026 0.29 -24.05 16.39
C SER A 1026 0.56 -24.63 17.78
N GLU A 1027 0.22 -23.93 18.88
CA GLU A 1027 0.62 -24.33 20.23
C GLU A 1027 -0.49 -24.88 21.14
N GLN A 1028 -1.81 -24.68 20.90
CA GLN A 1028 -2.87 -25.25 21.75
C GLN A 1028 -4.29 -25.27 21.14
N ARG A 1029 -5.13 -26.21 21.63
CA ARG A 1029 -6.48 -26.58 21.17
C ARG A 1029 -7.46 -25.41 20.91
N PRO A 1030 -8.38 -25.54 19.94
CA PRO A 1030 -9.38 -24.52 19.65
C PRO A 1030 -10.61 -24.67 20.56
N ARG A 1031 -10.92 -23.65 21.37
CA ARG A 1031 -12.30 -23.25 21.75
C ARG A 1031 -12.29 -22.02 22.65
N ARG A 1032 -12.80 -20.89 22.13
CA ARG A 1032 -13.75 -20.00 22.82
C ARG A 1032 -14.34 -19.00 21.81
N ARG A 1033 -15.67 -19.03 21.66
CA ARG A 1033 -16.44 -17.97 21.01
C ARG A 1033 -16.11 -16.66 21.71
N LEU A 1034 -15.88 -15.62 20.92
CA LEU A 1034 -15.52 -14.31 21.43
C LEU A 1034 -16.78 -13.47 21.59
N ASP A 1035 -17.07 -13.06 22.83
CA ASP A 1035 -18.16 -12.16 23.16
C ASP A 1035 -18.02 -10.82 22.41
N ARG A 1036 -19.06 -10.47 21.66
CA ARG A 1036 -19.29 -9.11 21.16
C ARG A 1036 -20.19 -8.42 22.17
N GLY A 1037 -19.64 -7.54 22.99
CA GLY A 1037 -20.47 -6.73 23.87
C GLY A 1037 -19.68 -5.84 24.82
N THR A 1038 -19.36 -4.62 24.38
CA THR A 1038 -19.28 -3.46 25.28
C THR A 1038 -19.55 -2.19 24.47
N SER A 1039 -20.65 -1.51 24.80
CA SER A 1039 -20.96 -0.17 24.32
C SER A 1039 -19.98 0.84 24.93
N THR A 1040 -19.14 1.48 24.11
CA THR A 1040 -18.20 2.52 24.57
C THR A 1040 -18.83 3.91 24.42
N ARG A 1041 -18.92 4.67 25.53
CA ARG A 1041 -19.29 6.10 25.58
C ARG A 1041 -18.19 6.99 24.99
N GLU A 1042 -18.57 8.16 24.46
CA GLU A 1042 -17.65 9.24 24.08
C GLU A 1042 -16.95 9.83 25.32
N VAL A 1043 -15.61 9.92 25.31
CA VAL A 1043 -14.79 10.51 26.38
C VAL A 1043 -13.64 11.30 25.74
N GLU A 1044 -13.38 12.51 26.24
CA GLU A 1044 -12.25 13.36 25.82
C GLU A 1044 -10.93 12.82 26.41
N ILE A 1045 -9.91 12.63 25.56
CA ILE A 1045 -8.68 11.87 25.91
C ILE A 1045 -7.47 12.78 26.15
N TYR A 1046 -7.17 13.74 25.25
CA TYR A 1046 -6.06 14.69 25.37
C TYR A 1046 -6.43 16.06 24.79
N ARG A 1047 -5.81 17.12 25.30
CA ARG A 1047 -6.02 18.49 24.80
C ARG A 1047 -4.69 19.20 24.58
N ILE A 1048 -4.35 19.39 23.30
CA ILE A 1048 -3.07 20.00 22.89
C ILE A 1048 -3.37 21.33 22.21
N ARG A 1049 -2.63 22.38 22.62
CA ARG A 1049 -2.77 23.73 22.06
C ARG A 1049 -1.89 23.88 20.83
N LEU A 1050 -2.50 24.24 19.70
CA LEU A 1050 -1.78 24.56 18.47
C LEU A 1050 -1.50 26.07 18.37
N PRO A 1051 -0.47 26.50 17.61
CA PRO A 1051 -0.14 27.91 17.42
C PRO A 1051 -1.18 28.68 16.58
N GLY A 1052 -2.10 27.97 15.93
CA GLY A 1052 -3.20 28.54 15.14
C GLY A 1052 -3.90 27.49 14.26
N PRO A 1053 -4.91 27.89 13.46
CA PRO A 1053 -5.62 26.98 12.57
C PRO A 1053 -4.70 26.35 11.53
N LEU A 1054 -5.04 25.13 11.11
CA LEU A 1054 -4.28 24.41 10.10
C LEU A 1054 -4.46 25.07 8.72
N LYS A 1055 -3.52 25.94 8.33
CA LYS A 1055 -3.47 26.54 7.00
C LYS A 1055 -2.55 25.73 6.09
N LEU A 1056 -3.08 24.66 5.51
CA LEU A 1056 -2.42 23.96 4.42
C LEU A 1056 -2.72 24.72 3.12
N GLY A 1057 -1.71 25.24 2.45
CA GLY A 1057 -1.87 25.77 1.09
C GLY A 1057 -2.32 24.66 0.12
N GLU A 1058 -2.67 25.05 -1.10
CA GLU A 1058 -2.96 24.13 -2.22
C GLU A 1058 -1.71 23.33 -2.62
N GLY A 1059 -1.35 22.36 -1.79
CA GLY A 1059 -0.34 21.33 -2.07
C GLY A 1059 -1.02 20.01 -2.37
N LYS A 1060 -0.35 19.16 -3.16
CA LYS A 1060 -0.81 17.81 -3.51
C LYS A 1060 -1.39 17.08 -2.27
N PRO A 1061 -2.60 16.49 -2.36
CA PRO A 1061 -3.30 15.88 -1.22
C PRO A 1061 -2.49 14.78 -0.51
N GLU A 1062 -1.55 14.18 -1.23
CA GLU A 1062 -0.61 13.13 -0.78
C GLU A 1062 0.46 13.61 0.21
N ASN A 1063 0.70 14.92 0.34
CA ASN A 1063 1.64 15.47 1.33
C ASN A 1063 0.97 15.85 2.66
N GLN A 1064 -0.34 15.66 2.81
CA GLN A 1064 -1.10 16.11 3.97
C GLN A 1064 -1.14 15.07 5.10
N ASN A 1065 0.01 14.62 5.61
CA ASN A 1065 0.03 13.83 6.85
C ASN A 1065 -0.17 14.76 8.05
N HIS A 1066 -1.45 15.05 8.31
CA HIS A 1066 -2.00 16.03 9.24
C HIS A 1066 -1.60 15.78 10.70
N ALA A 1067 -0.89 16.74 11.30
CA ALA A 1067 -1.15 17.39 12.60
C ALA A 1067 -1.69 16.61 13.83
N ILE A 1068 -1.51 15.29 13.92
CA ILE A 1068 -1.95 14.52 15.11
C ILE A 1068 -0.71 14.04 15.87
N ILE A 1069 -0.75 14.21 17.18
CA ILE A 1069 0.16 13.59 18.14
C ILE A 1069 -0.39 12.19 18.37
N PHE A 1070 0.37 11.16 18.01
CA PHE A 1070 -0.14 9.80 17.88
C PHE A 1070 -0.66 9.25 19.21
N THR A 1071 -1.96 8.98 19.28
CA THR A 1071 -2.53 7.99 20.22
C THR A 1071 -2.98 6.78 19.44
N ARG A 1072 -2.51 5.59 19.80
CA ARG A 1072 -2.98 4.33 19.23
C ARG A 1072 -4.13 3.78 20.08
N GLY A 1073 -5.03 3.00 19.48
CA GLY A 1073 -6.18 2.38 20.15
C GLY A 1073 -7.30 2.07 19.17
N SER A 1074 -8.04 0.99 19.39
CA SER A 1074 -9.16 0.57 18.55
C SER A 1074 -10.24 1.65 18.47
N ASN A 1075 -10.64 2.00 17.23
CA ASN A 1075 -11.81 2.83 16.87
C ASN A 1075 -11.83 4.31 17.29
N LYS A 1076 -10.68 5.02 17.34
CA LYS A 1076 -10.66 6.47 17.66
C LYS A 1076 -10.67 7.36 16.40
N VAL A 1077 -11.51 8.40 16.39
CA VAL A 1077 -11.58 9.45 15.36
C VAL A 1077 -11.07 10.76 15.97
N ALA A 1078 -10.06 11.37 15.35
CA ALA A 1078 -9.58 12.70 15.75
C ALA A 1078 -10.44 13.79 15.09
N ALA A 1079 -11.00 14.71 15.87
CA ALA A 1079 -11.76 15.86 15.35
C ALA A 1079 -11.03 17.17 15.72
N VAL A 1080 -10.62 17.93 14.71
CA VAL A 1080 -10.07 19.27 14.92
C VAL A 1080 -11.22 20.27 14.86
N ARG A 1081 -11.64 20.84 16.00
CA ARG A 1081 -12.63 21.92 16.02
C ARG A 1081 -11.94 23.27 15.78
N PRO A 1082 -12.28 24.03 14.72
CA PRO A 1082 -11.79 25.38 14.55
C PRO A 1082 -12.56 26.31 15.53
N SER A 1083 -11.95 26.62 16.67
CA SER A 1083 -12.32 27.79 17.48
C SER A 1083 -11.10 28.72 17.61
N SER A 1084 -11.31 29.96 18.06
CA SER A 1084 -10.29 31.02 18.17
C SER A 1084 -9.02 30.60 18.94
N ILE A 1085 -9.11 29.53 19.73
CA ILE A 1085 -8.01 28.72 20.24
C ILE A 1085 -8.13 27.34 19.59
N THR A 1086 -7.21 27.00 18.69
CA THR A 1086 -7.28 25.70 18.00
C THR A 1086 -6.78 24.60 18.94
N SER A 1087 -7.69 23.90 19.61
CA SER A 1087 -7.42 22.68 20.38
C SER A 1087 -7.85 21.45 19.60
N VAL A 1088 -6.97 20.44 19.52
CA VAL A 1088 -7.31 19.13 18.92
C VAL A 1088 -7.97 18.26 19.98
N GLN A 1089 -9.17 17.73 19.69
CA GLN A 1089 -9.88 16.77 20.54
C GLN A 1089 -9.89 15.39 19.87
N LEU A 1090 -9.51 14.36 20.62
CA LEU A 1090 -9.56 12.96 20.18
C LEU A 1090 -10.82 12.31 20.76
N LEU A 1091 -11.73 11.83 19.90
CA LEU A 1091 -13.02 11.25 20.27
C LEU A 1091 -13.07 9.76 19.93
N ASN A 1092 -13.83 8.98 20.69
CA ASN A 1092 -14.12 7.57 20.42
C ASN A 1092 -15.58 7.48 19.94
N GLN A 1093 -15.85 7.02 18.71
CA GLN A 1093 -17.20 7.16 18.12
C GLN A 1093 -18.24 6.24 18.78
N CYS A 1094 -19.35 6.82 19.25
CA CYS A 1094 -20.66 6.19 19.25
C CYS A 1094 -21.73 7.26 19.03
N GLY A 1095 -22.53 7.12 17.97
CA GLY A 1095 -23.51 8.13 17.53
C GLY A 1095 -24.65 8.34 18.52
N LYS A 1096 -24.49 9.32 19.43
CA LYS A 1096 -25.61 9.98 20.09
C LYS A 1096 -25.55 11.48 19.84
N THR A 1097 -26.58 11.98 19.17
CA THR A 1097 -26.95 13.39 19.18
C THR A 1097 -27.33 13.77 20.62
N LEU A 1098 -26.65 14.78 21.19
CA LEU A 1098 -27.19 15.58 22.29
C LEU A 1098 -27.54 16.97 21.74
N PRO A 1099 -28.66 17.56 22.16
CA PRO A 1099 -29.15 18.81 21.63
C PRO A 1099 -28.22 19.96 22.01
N PHE A 1100 -27.86 20.78 21.02
CA PHE A 1100 -27.21 22.06 21.23
C PHE A 1100 -28.20 23.01 21.90
N THR A 1101 -28.07 23.22 23.21
CA THR A 1101 -28.55 24.44 23.88
C THR A 1101 -27.54 24.86 24.94
N GLU A 1102 -27.13 26.14 24.84
CA GLU A 1102 -26.43 26.95 25.84
C GLU A 1102 -24.96 26.63 26.11
N ILE A 1103 -24.06 27.46 25.57
CA ILE A 1103 -23.28 28.46 26.33
C ILE A 1103 -22.50 29.32 25.32
N ALA A 1104 -22.77 30.62 25.40
CA ALA A 1104 -22.07 31.72 24.75
C ALA A 1104 -20.74 32.04 25.44
#